data_AF-A0A444XY63-F1
#
_entry.id   AF-A0A444XY63-F1
#
_cell.length_a   1.000
_cell.length_b   1.000
_cell.length_c   1.000
_cell.angle_alpha   90.00
_cell.angle_beta   90.00
_cell.angle_gamma   90.00
#
_symmetry.space_group_name_H-M   'P 1'
#
loop_
_entity.id
_entity.type
_entity.pdbx_description
1 polymer ?
#
loop_
_entity_poly.entity_id
_entity_poly.type
_entity_poly.pdbx_seq_one_letter_code
_entity_poly.pdbx_strand_id
1 'polypeptide(L)'
;MCSTNTSVLDCFKPDAKFNMRHRNTANYHPSIWKDYFLQYASQSMEFDDETKAQIENLKKEVVKMLIDASKAIEEIVNLIDLICHLGIHYHFESEIDEVLQQIHKNYTQNGEIIIVDDNLRLLALLFRLLRQQGYHVSPNVFNKYKDENGNFSEKLVKDVEGLVELYEACHLRIHGEEILDEAYAFASTKLKSIATQLKPSLAAQVNYSLKQSLHRGLPRLEARRFISIYEEDPTHNQILLTLAKLDFNFLQNLHRKEVGNICEWWKEVDVAAKLPFTRDRIVECCNWILAIYFEPQYSQIRKILTKLIAFMSIVDDTYDLYGTMDELELFTEAIQRWDISCINDLPEYMKLIYESLFKIYEEAERELEKQGRAYCIKYVIKELQKTIQAYMTEVKWLNNKYIPTMAEYIQTSAISSGYPLLIAISYVGMGDMATKDIFKWVTNEPKIVTASATMCRIMDDIVSNEFEQKREHVASIIECYMRDYGVSKEEAIQELQKGVTDAWKDINEECLKPTEVPRPFLMNILNMSRFLDVMYKDEDCYTHAEGKMKKCIQALLVDPLMQTSPKTSMCSTNTSVLDCFKPDAKFNMRDRNTANYHPSIWKDYFLQYASQSMEFDHETKAQIENLKKQVVKMLIDASKPIEEIVDLIDLICRLGIHYHFESEIDELLQQIHKNYTKNGEIINLDDNLRLLALLFRLLRQQGYHVSPNVFNKYKDENGNFSEKLVKDVEGLVELYEACHLRIHGEEILDEAYAFASTKLKSIATQLKPSLAAQVNYSLKQSLHRGLPRLEARRFISIYEEDPTHNHTLLTLAKLDFNFLQNLHRQEVGNITEWWKELNVAVKLPYARDRIVECCNWILAVYFEPQYSQARKMLIKLIALMSIIDDTYDAYGTIDELKLFTEAIERWDISSLDDLPEYMKLIYESLLKIFEEVERELEKQGRAYCIKYSIKELQKTIQAYMTEAKWLNNKYIPTMAEYIQISTISSAYPFLVTSSYIGMGDIAVEDIFKWVTSKPKIVTASTIICRFMDDIVSNEFEHEREHVTSIIECYMRDCGVSKEEAIQELQKGVTDAWKDINEECLKPTKVPMLFLTRVLNMARFIDVMYKDEDCYTHAEGKMKECIQALLVDLVPINNMRKKDMKPFIYA
;
A
#
# COMPACT_ATOMS: atom_id res chain seq x y z
N MET A 1 -36.20 25.64 46.08
CA MET A 1 -35.78 26.55 47.17
C MET A 1 -35.12 25.68 48.23
N CYS A 2 -33.83 25.41 48.07
CA CYS A 2 -32.71 26.12 48.70
C CYS A 2 -32.50 25.70 50.15
N SER A 3 -31.54 24.80 50.36
CA SER A 3 -30.59 24.91 51.46
C SER A 3 -29.24 24.33 51.01
N THR A 4 -28.34 25.27 50.79
CA THR A 4 -26.91 25.18 50.51
C THR A 4 -26.13 24.53 51.64
N ASN A 5 -25.08 23.77 51.32
CA ASN A 5 -23.79 23.90 52.00
C ASN A 5 -22.65 23.43 51.08
N THR A 6 -21.86 24.43 50.72
CA THR A 6 -20.63 24.46 49.92
C THR A 6 -19.48 23.75 50.61
N SER A 7 -18.77 22.90 49.89
CA SER A 7 -17.49 22.31 50.26
C SER A 7 -16.35 22.97 49.47
N VAL A 8 -15.40 23.54 50.21
CA VAL A 8 -13.94 23.60 49.94
C VAL A 8 -13.53 23.74 48.46
N LEU A 9 -13.74 24.93 47.93
CA LEU A 9 -13.12 25.42 46.69
C LEU A 9 -12.72 26.88 46.98
N ASP A 10 -11.57 27.09 47.65
CA ASP A 10 -11.05 28.45 47.90
C ASP A 10 -9.57 28.51 48.36
N CYS A 11 -8.72 27.63 47.86
CA CYS A 11 -7.28 27.78 47.97
C CYS A 11 -6.64 27.48 46.63
N PHE A 12 -6.55 28.48 45.75
CA PHE A 12 -5.43 28.77 44.83
C PHE A 12 -5.84 29.99 43.98
N LYS A 13 -5.53 31.20 44.47
CA LYS A 13 -5.46 32.40 43.62
C LYS A 13 -4.06 32.49 43.02
N PRO A 14 -3.90 32.70 41.71
CA PRO A 14 -2.71 33.30 41.15
C PRO A 14 -2.95 34.80 40.96
N ASP A 15 -2.39 35.63 41.84
CA ASP A 15 -2.13 37.04 41.54
C ASP A 15 -0.62 37.24 41.41
N ALA A 16 -0.15 37.14 40.17
CA ALA A 16 1.03 37.85 39.65
C ALA A 16 0.97 37.78 38.12
N LYS A 17 0.34 38.79 37.50
CA LYS A 17 0.44 39.03 36.05
C LYS A 17 1.89 39.37 35.70
N PHE A 18 2.63 38.39 35.19
CA PHE A 18 3.65 38.63 34.18
C PHE A 18 2.96 38.44 32.83
N ASN A 19 2.96 39.49 31.99
CA ASN A 19 2.53 39.41 30.60
C ASN A 19 3.45 38.44 29.84
N MET A 20 3.07 37.17 29.73
CA MET A 20 3.54 36.33 28.62
C MET A 20 2.61 36.62 27.45
N ARG A 21 3.10 37.34 26.42
CA ARG A 21 2.42 37.40 25.12
C ARG A 21 2.25 35.93 24.65
N HIS A 22 1.01 35.49 24.43
CA HIS A 22 0.74 34.19 23.80
C HIS A 22 1.41 34.19 22.42
N ARG A 23 2.37 33.26 22.20
CA ARG A 23 2.97 33.03 20.87
C ARG A 23 2.05 32.10 20.08
N ASN A 24 1.91 32.33 18.77
CA ASN A 24 1.13 31.43 17.93
C ASN A 24 1.92 30.13 17.69
N THR A 25 1.21 29.02 17.53
CA THR A 25 1.78 27.69 17.29
C THR A 25 0.98 26.98 16.21
N ALA A 26 1.65 26.18 15.39
CA ALA A 26 1.05 25.36 14.36
C ALA A 26 1.26 23.89 14.72
N ASN A 27 0.28 23.05 14.36
CA ASN A 27 0.33 21.61 14.63
C ASN A 27 1.15 20.89 13.55
N TYR A 28 2.42 21.25 13.41
CA TYR A 28 3.31 20.56 12.47
C TYR A 28 3.62 19.15 12.97
N HIS A 29 3.44 18.14 12.11
CA HIS A 29 3.85 16.79 12.44
C HIS A 29 5.39 16.70 12.49
N PRO A 30 5.97 15.85 13.37
CA PRO A 30 7.42 15.65 13.44
C PRO A 30 7.98 15.04 12.15
N SER A 31 9.31 15.03 11.98
CA SER A 31 9.93 14.34 10.84
C SER A 31 9.47 12.87 10.76
N ILE A 32 8.91 12.49 9.62
CA ILE A 32 8.40 11.14 9.35
C ILE A 32 9.52 10.11 9.19
N TRP A 33 10.77 10.58 9.06
CA TRP A 33 11.95 9.74 8.86
C TRP A 33 12.70 9.47 10.15
N LYS A 34 12.47 10.25 11.21
CA LYS A 34 13.20 10.16 12.48
C LYS A 34 14.72 9.99 12.21
N ASP A 35 15.32 8.92 12.72
CA ASP A 35 16.74 8.61 12.58
C ASP A 35 17.07 7.70 11.37
N TYR A 36 16.10 7.38 10.49
CA TYR A 36 16.25 6.36 9.43
C TYR A 36 17.49 6.56 8.55
N PHE A 37 17.80 7.79 8.15
CA PHE A 37 18.92 8.05 7.24
C PHE A 37 20.27 8.16 7.94
N LEU A 38 20.33 8.26 9.27
CA LEU A 38 21.59 8.38 10.01
C LEU A 38 22.51 7.18 9.80
N GLN A 39 21.93 5.99 9.59
CA GLN A 39 22.67 4.77 9.31
C GLN A 39 23.58 4.87 8.06
N TYR A 40 23.31 5.82 7.15
CA TYR A 40 24.08 6.01 5.94
C TYR A 40 25.25 7.01 6.09
N ALA A 41 25.34 7.76 7.20
CA ALA A 41 26.44 8.69 7.45
C ALA A 41 27.79 7.96 7.58
N SER A 42 27.79 6.83 8.29
CA SER A 42 28.98 6.05 8.63
C SER A 42 29.35 4.96 7.60
N GLN A 43 28.55 4.76 6.55
CA GLN A 43 28.81 3.72 5.55
C GLN A 43 30.00 4.08 4.64
N SER A 44 30.97 3.17 4.54
CA SER A 44 32.04 3.28 3.54
C SER A 44 31.44 3.15 2.14
N MET A 45 31.87 4.04 1.24
CA MET A 45 31.45 4.02 -0.16
C MET A 45 32.57 3.44 -1.01
N GLU A 46 32.98 2.22 -0.69
CA GLU A 46 33.75 1.44 -1.64
C GLU A 46 32.77 0.76 -2.56
N PHE A 47 32.34 1.53 -3.57
CA PHE A 47 31.72 0.95 -4.75
C PHE A 47 32.76 0.03 -5.38
N ASP A 48 32.36 -1.20 -5.60
CA ASP A 48 33.11 -2.18 -6.35
C ASP A 48 33.62 -1.57 -7.67
N ASP A 49 34.95 -1.56 -7.85
CA ASP A 49 35.60 -0.96 -9.02
C ASP A 49 35.16 -1.65 -10.31
N GLU A 50 34.72 -2.91 -10.23
CA GLU A 50 34.12 -3.66 -11.33
C GLU A 50 32.77 -3.05 -11.78
N THR A 51 31.89 -2.67 -10.83
CA THR A 51 30.62 -1.98 -11.14
C THR A 51 30.85 -0.63 -11.85
N LYS A 52 31.81 0.17 -11.40
CA LYS A 52 32.17 1.45 -12.07
C LYS A 52 32.69 1.19 -13.48
N ALA A 53 33.60 0.22 -13.63
CA ALA A 53 34.13 -0.15 -14.93
C ALA A 53 33.02 -0.66 -15.88
N GLN A 54 32.05 -1.40 -15.36
CA GLN A 54 30.89 -1.87 -16.11
C GLN A 54 30.01 -0.71 -16.60
N ILE A 55 29.69 0.25 -15.72
CA ILE A 55 28.96 1.47 -16.09
C ILE A 55 29.69 2.21 -17.22
N GLU A 56 31.01 2.43 -17.09
CA GLU A 56 31.81 3.11 -18.12
C GLU A 56 31.85 2.36 -19.45
N ASN A 57 31.88 1.02 -19.42
CA ASN A 57 31.82 0.22 -20.64
C ASN A 57 30.45 0.29 -21.31
N LEU A 58 29.36 0.21 -20.54
CA LEU A 58 28.00 0.34 -21.06
C LEU A 58 27.75 1.72 -21.67
N LYS A 59 28.27 2.80 -21.04
CA LYS A 59 28.23 4.16 -21.62
C LYS A 59 28.85 4.21 -23.01
N LYS A 60 30.03 3.60 -23.20
CA LYS A 60 30.69 3.55 -24.53
C LYS A 60 29.84 2.84 -25.56
N GLU A 61 29.13 1.78 -25.19
CA GLU A 61 28.21 1.09 -26.11
C GLU A 61 27.01 1.99 -26.47
N VAL A 62 26.44 2.72 -25.51
CA VAL A 62 25.35 3.67 -25.78
C VAL A 62 25.82 4.82 -26.68
N VAL A 63 27.02 5.35 -26.48
CA VAL A 63 27.63 6.35 -27.39
C VAL A 63 27.69 5.81 -28.81
N LYS A 64 28.15 4.57 -29.02
CA LYS A 64 28.15 3.93 -30.35
C LYS A 64 26.75 3.85 -30.95
N MET A 65 25.73 3.57 -30.14
CA MET A 65 24.33 3.53 -30.61
C MET A 65 23.80 4.90 -31.04
N LEU A 66 24.23 5.98 -30.36
CA LEU A 66 23.82 7.36 -30.67
C LEU A 66 24.49 7.90 -31.94
N ILE A 67 25.78 7.61 -32.14
CA ILE A 67 26.57 8.13 -33.28
C ILE A 67 26.48 7.26 -34.54
N ASP A 68 25.69 6.19 -34.51
CA ASP A 68 25.50 5.31 -35.66
C ASP A 68 24.69 6.01 -36.76
N ALA A 69 25.41 6.58 -37.72
CA ALA A 69 24.85 7.29 -38.86
C ALA A 69 24.03 6.40 -39.82
N SER A 70 24.00 5.07 -39.62
CA SER A 70 23.17 4.16 -40.41
C SER A 70 21.71 4.06 -39.94
N LYS A 71 21.40 4.55 -38.72
CA LYS A 71 20.05 4.47 -38.14
C LYS A 71 19.04 5.37 -38.86
N ALA A 72 17.82 4.86 -39.03
CA ALA A 72 16.69 5.67 -39.47
C ALA A 72 16.35 6.74 -38.42
N ILE A 73 15.76 7.85 -38.88
CA ILE A 73 15.35 8.98 -38.01
C ILE A 73 14.44 8.52 -36.86
N GLU A 74 13.50 7.61 -37.11
CA GLU A 74 12.61 7.06 -36.08
C GLU A 74 13.39 6.30 -35.00
N GLU A 75 14.37 5.48 -35.39
CA GLU A 75 15.17 4.70 -34.44
C GLU A 75 16.01 5.58 -33.54
N ILE A 76 16.66 6.62 -34.08
CA ILE A 76 17.52 7.51 -33.29
C ILE A 76 16.68 8.40 -32.35
N VAL A 77 15.52 8.88 -32.81
CA VAL A 77 14.60 9.69 -31.98
C VAL A 77 14.01 8.86 -30.84
N ASN A 78 13.57 7.62 -31.11
CA ASN A 78 13.12 6.70 -30.06
C ASN A 78 14.26 6.34 -29.08
N LEU A 79 15.49 6.19 -29.56
CA LEU A 79 16.64 5.92 -28.70
C LEU A 79 16.93 7.07 -27.73
N ILE A 80 16.92 8.32 -28.22
CA ILE A 80 17.09 9.51 -27.38
C ILE A 80 15.98 9.57 -26.33
N ASP A 81 14.74 9.36 -26.74
CA ASP A 81 13.60 9.38 -25.83
C ASP A 81 13.71 8.31 -24.73
N LEU A 82 14.13 7.09 -25.08
CA LEU A 82 14.40 6.02 -24.12
C LEU A 82 15.51 6.39 -23.14
N ILE A 83 16.62 6.98 -23.63
CA ILE A 83 17.73 7.43 -22.78
C ILE A 83 17.28 8.51 -21.79
N CYS A 84 16.42 9.43 -22.22
CA CYS A 84 15.80 10.44 -21.37
C CYS A 84 14.88 9.81 -20.31
N HIS A 85 13.94 8.95 -20.75
CA HIS A 85 13.00 8.25 -19.87
C HIS A 85 13.69 7.33 -18.85
N LEU A 86 14.80 6.72 -19.20
CA LEU A 86 15.60 5.88 -18.30
C LEU A 86 16.48 6.69 -17.33
N GLY A 87 16.49 8.02 -17.43
CA GLY A 87 17.22 8.89 -16.51
C GLY A 87 18.74 8.88 -16.66
N ILE A 88 19.25 8.37 -17.80
CA ILE A 88 20.69 8.23 -18.08
C ILE A 88 21.23 9.25 -19.09
N HIS A 89 20.38 10.17 -19.57
CA HIS A 89 20.74 11.20 -20.56
C HIS A 89 21.87 12.13 -20.11
N TYR A 90 22.05 12.36 -18.81
CA TYR A 90 23.11 13.23 -18.28
C TYR A 90 24.53 12.72 -18.56
N HIS A 91 24.69 11.44 -18.96
CA HIS A 91 25.97 10.91 -19.44
C HIS A 91 26.26 11.21 -20.91
N PHE A 92 25.26 11.66 -21.67
CA PHE A 92 25.28 11.75 -23.12
C PHE A 92 24.81 13.11 -23.63
N GLU A 93 24.91 14.16 -22.81
CA GLU A 93 24.40 15.50 -23.17
C GLU A 93 25.03 16.01 -24.46
N SER A 94 26.35 15.86 -24.63
CA SER A 94 27.04 16.26 -25.86
C SER A 94 26.55 15.51 -27.09
N GLU A 95 26.43 14.19 -27.00
CA GLU A 95 26.02 13.32 -28.09
C GLU A 95 24.56 13.58 -28.49
N ILE A 96 23.67 13.72 -27.50
CA ILE A 96 22.26 14.06 -27.73
C ILE A 96 22.16 15.44 -28.38
N ASP A 97 22.92 16.43 -27.89
CA ASP A 97 22.93 17.78 -28.44
C ASP A 97 23.37 17.80 -29.91
N GLU A 98 24.47 17.10 -30.23
CA GLU A 98 24.99 16.97 -31.59
C GLU A 98 23.99 16.28 -32.52
N VAL A 99 23.40 15.17 -32.09
CA VAL A 99 22.43 14.41 -32.87
C VAL A 99 21.16 15.24 -33.11
N LEU A 100 20.59 15.87 -32.08
CA LEU A 100 19.41 16.73 -32.22
C LEU A 100 19.71 17.97 -33.06
N GLN A 101 20.94 18.50 -33.02
CA GLN A 101 21.37 19.59 -33.90
C GLN A 101 21.38 19.15 -35.38
N GLN A 102 21.92 17.96 -35.67
CA GLN A 102 21.91 17.40 -37.02
C GLN A 102 20.49 17.12 -37.50
N ILE A 103 19.65 16.54 -36.63
CA ILE A 103 18.24 16.29 -36.94
C ILE A 103 17.51 17.61 -37.23
N HIS A 104 17.65 18.62 -36.37
CA HIS A 104 17.05 19.93 -36.61
C HIS A 104 17.49 20.51 -37.96
N LYS A 105 18.80 20.47 -38.26
CA LYS A 105 19.34 20.99 -39.53
C LYS A 105 18.80 20.25 -40.77
N ASN A 106 18.63 18.94 -40.68
CA ASN A 106 18.28 18.10 -41.83
C ASN A 106 16.76 17.99 -42.03
N TYR A 107 15.98 18.07 -40.95
CA TYR A 107 14.54 17.83 -40.93
C TYR A 107 13.72 19.06 -40.54
N THR A 108 14.32 20.25 -40.51
CA THR A 108 13.58 21.51 -40.29
C THR A 108 13.86 22.48 -41.42
N GLN A 109 12.80 23.00 -42.03
CA GLN A 109 12.89 24.04 -43.07
C GLN A 109 11.94 25.19 -42.72
N ASN A 110 12.44 26.43 -42.72
CA ASN A 110 11.69 27.62 -42.31
C ASN A 110 11.05 27.50 -40.92
N GLY A 111 11.70 26.75 -40.02
CA GLY A 111 11.20 26.47 -38.67
C GLY A 111 10.20 25.32 -38.59
N GLU A 112 9.70 24.77 -39.71
CA GLU A 112 8.75 23.63 -39.69
C GLU A 112 9.47 22.29 -39.90
N ILE A 113 9.03 21.26 -39.17
CA ILE A 113 9.57 19.90 -39.31
C ILE A 113 9.09 19.31 -40.65
N ILE A 114 10.02 18.86 -41.48
CA ILE A 114 9.79 18.29 -42.81
C ILE A 114 10.01 16.76 -42.79
N ILE A 115 9.11 16.02 -42.13
CA ILE A 115 9.07 14.55 -42.22
C ILE A 115 7.94 14.13 -43.17
N VAL A 116 8.26 13.20 -44.08
CA VAL A 116 7.43 12.79 -45.23
C VAL A 116 6.28 11.85 -44.83
N ASP A 117 6.35 11.21 -43.67
CA ASP A 117 5.38 10.19 -43.25
C ASP A 117 4.22 10.75 -42.41
N ASP A 118 3.01 10.23 -42.63
CA ASP A 118 1.79 10.53 -41.86
C ASP A 118 1.76 9.80 -40.50
N ASN A 119 2.88 9.87 -39.76
CA ASN A 119 3.03 9.26 -38.44
C ASN A 119 2.96 10.35 -37.36
N LEU A 120 1.81 10.44 -36.66
CA LEU A 120 1.59 11.44 -35.60
C LEU A 120 2.57 11.26 -34.45
N ARG A 121 2.78 10.01 -34.00
CA ARG A 121 3.69 9.67 -32.90
C ARG A 121 5.10 10.18 -33.16
N LEU A 122 5.69 9.84 -34.31
CA LEU A 122 7.06 10.26 -34.64
C LEU A 122 7.19 11.80 -34.73
N LEU A 123 6.22 12.46 -35.36
CA LEU A 123 6.25 13.92 -35.51
C LEU A 123 6.10 14.63 -34.17
N ALA A 124 5.16 14.20 -33.32
CA ALA A 124 4.97 14.77 -31.99
C ALA A 124 6.19 14.54 -31.09
N LEU A 125 6.79 13.34 -31.16
CA LEU A 125 8.01 13.01 -30.43
C LEU A 125 9.18 13.88 -30.84
N LEU A 126 9.40 14.02 -32.15
CA LEU A 126 10.48 14.87 -32.65
C LEU A 126 10.26 16.34 -32.28
N PHE A 127 9.03 16.84 -32.41
CA PHE A 127 8.67 18.19 -31.97
C PHE A 127 9.01 18.39 -30.50
N ARG A 128 8.61 17.45 -29.63
CA ARG A 128 8.89 17.47 -28.20
C ARG A 128 10.38 17.52 -27.91
N LEU A 129 11.16 16.59 -28.45
CA LEU A 129 12.61 16.51 -28.20
C LEU A 129 13.36 17.76 -28.70
N LEU A 130 13.01 18.27 -29.88
CA LEU A 130 13.60 19.49 -30.41
C LEU A 130 13.28 20.71 -29.54
N ARG A 131 12.04 20.85 -29.08
CA ARG A 131 11.63 21.92 -28.15
C ARG A 131 12.32 21.80 -26.79
N GLN A 132 12.44 20.60 -26.23
CA GLN A 132 13.17 20.35 -24.98
C GLN A 132 14.66 20.71 -25.10
N GLN A 133 15.23 20.58 -26.30
CA GLN A 133 16.61 20.99 -26.62
C GLN A 133 16.75 22.48 -26.96
N GLY A 134 15.66 23.24 -26.87
CA GLY A 134 15.59 24.67 -27.11
C GLY A 134 15.45 25.07 -28.58
N TYR A 135 15.20 24.15 -29.50
CA TYR A 135 14.96 24.52 -30.90
C TYR A 135 13.55 25.07 -31.08
N HIS A 136 13.45 26.25 -31.69
CA HIS A 136 12.17 26.85 -32.02
C HIS A 136 11.58 26.23 -33.30
N VAL A 137 10.94 25.06 -33.15
CA VAL A 137 10.19 24.39 -34.23
C VAL A 137 8.73 24.83 -34.25
N SER A 138 8.22 25.27 -35.39
CA SER A 138 6.86 25.77 -35.58
C SER A 138 5.81 24.68 -35.34
N PRO A 139 4.77 24.95 -34.54
CA PRO A 139 3.72 23.97 -34.27
C PRO A 139 2.75 23.80 -35.46
N ASN A 140 2.84 24.63 -36.50
CA ASN A 140 2.02 24.53 -37.72
C ASN A 140 2.11 23.17 -38.40
N VAL A 141 3.18 22.42 -38.14
CA VAL A 141 3.34 21.05 -38.64
C VAL A 141 2.18 20.14 -38.23
N PHE A 142 1.44 20.46 -37.16
CA PHE A 142 0.25 19.73 -36.73
C PHE A 142 -1.03 20.09 -37.51
N ASN A 143 -1.03 21.14 -38.34
CA ASN A 143 -2.20 21.52 -39.15
C ASN A 143 -2.62 20.40 -40.12
N LYS A 144 -1.69 19.55 -40.56
CA LYS A 144 -2.00 18.41 -41.43
C LYS A 144 -2.90 17.36 -40.77
N TYR A 145 -3.05 17.38 -39.45
CA TYR A 145 -3.94 16.50 -38.70
C TYR A 145 -5.31 17.12 -38.41
N LYS A 146 -5.58 18.33 -38.91
CA LYS A 146 -6.88 18.98 -38.86
C LYS A 146 -7.77 18.51 -40.02
N ASP A 147 -9.07 18.53 -39.78
CA ASP A 147 -10.11 18.24 -40.78
C ASP A 147 -10.42 19.47 -41.64
N GLU A 148 -11.36 19.33 -42.58
CA GLU A 148 -11.79 20.40 -43.49
C GLU A 148 -12.43 21.60 -42.76
N ASN A 149 -12.85 21.42 -41.50
CA ASN A 149 -13.42 22.47 -40.65
C ASN A 149 -12.35 23.20 -39.83
N GLY A 150 -11.08 22.78 -39.92
CA GLY A 150 -9.98 23.35 -39.13
C GLY A 150 -9.85 22.80 -37.71
N ASN A 151 -10.58 21.72 -37.36
CA ASN A 151 -10.50 21.06 -36.05
C ASN A 151 -9.58 19.83 -36.12
N PHE A 152 -8.94 19.45 -35.01
CA PHE A 152 -8.18 18.19 -34.98
C PHE A 152 -9.08 16.98 -35.31
N SER A 153 -8.62 16.15 -36.25
CA SER A 153 -9.43 15.07 -36.82
C SER A 153 -9.76 13.99 -35.79
N GLU A 154 -11.03 13.65 -35.67
CA GLU A 154 -11.52 12.54 -34.82
C GLU A 154 -10.87 11.18 -35.19
N LYS A 155 -10.30 11.06 -36.40
CA LYS A 155 -9.58 9.85 -36.83
C LYS A 155 -8.34 9.57 -35.98
N LEU A 156 -7.75 10.59 -35.36
CA LEU A 156 -6.55 10.47 -34.51
C LEU A 156 -6.79 9.60 -33.28
N VAL A 157 -8.03 9.45 -32.83
CA VAL A 157 -8.40 8.61 -31.67
C VAL A 157 -8.02 7.13 -31.87
N LYS A 158 -7.83 6.69 -33.12
CA LYS A 158 -7.37 5.33 -33.43
C LYS A 158 -5.88 5.12 -33.16
N ASP A 159 -5.09 6.18 -33.16
CA ASP A 159 -3.65 6.17 -32.86
C ASP A 159 -3.43 6.69 -31.43
N VAL A 160 -3.66 5.80 -30.45
CA VAL A 160 -3.59 6.16 -29.03
C VAL A 160 -2.17 6.62 -28.64
N GLU A 161 -1.14 5.96 -29.16
CA GLU A 161 0.25 6.31 -28.91
C GLU A 161 0.62 7.67 -29.50
N GLY A 162 0.22 7.93 -30.75
CA GLY A 162 0.40 9.25 -31.36
C GLY A 162 -0.36 10.35 -30.63
N LEU A 163 -1.54 10.05 -30.08
CA LEU A 163 -2.33 11.01 -29.31
C LEU A 163 -1.72 11.32 -27.94
N VAL A 164 -1.15 10.32 -27.25
CA VAL A 164 -0.37 10.52 -26.01
C VAL A 164 0.84 11.39 -26.31
N GLU A 165 1.57 11.09 -27.38
CA GLU A 165 2.78 11.83 -27.72
C GLU A 165 2.46 13.29 -28.13
N LEU A 166 1.36 13.52 -28.84
CA LEU A 166 0.85 14.86 -29.12
C LEU A 166 0.50 15.60 -27.83
N TYR A 167 -0.16 14.92 -26.88
CA TYR A 167 -0.47 15.49 -25.57
C TYR A 167 0.80 15.90 -24.81
N GLU A 168 1.82 15.04 -24.76
CA GLU A 168 3.11 15.33 -24.12
C GLU A 168 3.83 16.51 -24.81
N ALA A 169 3.82 16.56 -26.14
CA ALA A 169 4.36 17.68 -26.92
C ALA A 169 3.66 19.02 -26.61
N CYS A 170 2.34 19.00 -26.37
CA CYS A 170 1.58 20.21 -26.06
C CYS A 170 1.95 20.85 -24.71
N HIS A 171 2.66 20.14 -23.82
CA HIS A 171 3.18 20.73 -22.58
C HIS A 171 4.36 21.69 -22.79
N LEU A 172 4.96 21.72 -24.00
CA LEU A 172 6.05 22.62 -24.41
C LEU A 172 5.59 23.86 -25.16
N ARG A 173 4.27 24.10 -25.21
CA ARG A 173 3.71 25.28 -25.87
C ARG A 173 4.16 26.58 -25.21
N ILE A 174 4.25 27.63 -26.02
CA ILE A 174 4.55 29.01 -25.61
C ILE A 174 3.37 29.93 -25.92
N HIS A 175 3.47 31.21 -25.58
CA HIS A 175 2.44 32.20 -25.90
C HIS A 175 2.27 32.36 -27.42
N GLY A 176 1.03 32.55 -27.87
CA GLY A 176 0.69 32.74 -29.29
C GLY A 176 0.55 31.45 -30.11
N GLU A 177 0.74 30.27 -29.51
CA GLU A 177 0.62 28.98 -30.21
C GLU A 177 -0.78 28.36 -30.07
N GLU A 178 -1.79 29.03 -30.64
CA GLU A 178 -3.21 28.60 -30.56
C GLU A 178 -3.40 27.15 -31.01
N ILE A 179 -2.64 26.70 -32.01
CA ILE A 179 -2.70 25.32 -32.49
C ILE A 179 -2.34 24.28 -31.40
N LEU A 180 -1.38 24.58 -30.51
CA LEU A 180 -1.02 23.67 -29.42
C LEU A 180 -2.00 23.77 -28.26
N ASP A 181 -2.62 24.94 -28.04
CA ASP A 181 -3.71 25.06 -27.07
C ASP A 181 -4.94 24.24 -27.53
N GLU A 182 -5.29 24.29 -28.81
CA GLU A 182 -6.32 23.44 -29.42
C GLU A 182 -5.95 21.96 -29.38
N ALA A 183 -4.70 21.61 -29.72
CA ALA A 183 -4.22 20.23 -29.69
C ALA A 183 -4.25 19.66 -28.26
N TYR A 184 -3.86 20.46 -27.26
CA TYR A 184 -3.92 20.08 -25.85
C TYR A 184 -5.36 19.78 -25.42
N ALA A 185 -6.30 20.69 -25.72
CA ALA A 185 -7.71 20.53 -25.38
C ALA A 185 -8.31 19.28 -26.05
N PHE A 186 -8.02 19.08 -27.33
CA PHE A 186 -8.44 17.90 -28.08
C PHE A 186 -7.86 16.62 -27.47
N ALA A 187 -6.53 16.50 -27.39
CA ALA A 187 -5.86 15.29 -26.95
C ALA A 187 -6.22 14.93 -25.50
N SER A 188 -6.25 15.90 -24.58
CA SER A 188 -6.65 15.68 -23.18
C SER A 188 -8.08 15.13 -23.08
N THR A 189 -9.03 15.73 -23.81
CA THR A 189 -10.44 15.30 -23.80
C THR A 189 -10.60 13.88 -24.35
N LYS A 190 -9.92 13.58 -25.46
CA LYS A 190 -10.01 12.28 -26.10
C LYS A 190 -9.33 11.19 -25.28
N LEU A 191 -8.13 11.43 -24.75
CA LEU A 191 -7.42 10.51 -23.87
C LEU A 191 -8.24 10.16 -22.63
N LYS A 192 -8.85 11.16 -21.97
CA LYS A 192 -9.76 10.93 -20.82
C LYS A 192 -10.95 10.04 -21.20
N SER A 193 -11.53 10.27 -22.37
CA SER A 193 -12.69 9.50 -22.84
C SER A 193 -12.33 8.04 -23.14
N ILE A 194 -11.19 7.78 -23.78
CA ILE A 194 -10.82 6.42 -24.21
C ILE A 194 -10.17 5.60 -23.11
N ALA A 195 -9.60 6.21 -22.06
CA ALA A 195 -8.88 5.51 -20.99
C ALA A 195 -9.69 4.38 -20.35
N THR A 196 -11.02 4.51 -20.26
CA THR A 196 -11.93 3.47 -19.72
C THR A 196 -12.11 2.24 -20.62
N GLN A 197 -11.69 2.34 -21.88
CA GLN A 197 -11.86 1.32 -22.92
C GLN A 197 -10.55 0.63 -23.31
N LEU A 198 -9.41 1.15 -22.83
CA LEU A 198 -8.09 0.61 -23.10
C LEU A 198 -7.80 -0.60 -22.19
N LYS A 199 -6.85 -1.44 -22.61
CA LYS A 199 -6.32 -2.52 -21.75
C LYS A 199 -5.75 -1.90 -20.46
N PRO A 200 -5.84 -2.58 -19.30
CA PRO A 200 -5.45 -2.00 -18.01
C PRO A 200 -4.05 -1.36 -17.98
N SER A 201 -3.04 -1.98 -18.60
CA SER A 201 -1.68 -1.44 -18.65
C SER A 201 -1.57 -0.14 -19.45
N LEU A 202 -2.20 -0.08 -20.62
CA LEU A 202 -2.22 1.12 -21.46
C LEU A 202 -3.11 2.21 -20.86
N ALA A 203 -4.24 1.84 -20.24
CA ALA A 203 -5.08 2.76 -19.49
C ALA A 203 -4.32 3.41 -18.33
N ALA A 204 -3.52 2.63 -17.60
CA ALA A 204 -2.68 3.13 -16.52
C ALA A 204 -1.62 4.13 -17.03
N GLN A 205 -0.98 3.86 -18.18
CA GLN A 205 -0.03 4.78 -18.81
C GLN A 205 -0.71 6.09 -19.24
N VAL A 206 -1.86 6.01 -19.92
CA VAL A 206 -2.63 7.19 -20.35
C VAL A 206 -3.09 8.02 -19.14
N ASN A 207 -3.66 7.37 -18.12
CA ASN A 207 -4.08 8.05 -16.90
C ASN A 207 -2.91 8.68 -16.15
N TYR A 208 -1.74 8.04 -16.19
CA TYR A 208 -0.53 8.62 -15.62
C TYR A 208 -0.12 9.90 -16.35
N SER A 209 0.04 9.87 -17.69
CA SER A 209 0.38 11.05 -18.49
C SER A 209 -0.62 12.20 -18.30
N LEU A 210 -1.92 11.89 -18.23
CA LEU A 210 -2.97 12.88 -17.96
C LEU A 210 -2.83 13.52 -16.57
N LYS A 211 -2.32 12.78 -15.58
CA LYS A 211 -2.07 13.27 -14.22
C LYS A 211 -0.75 14.03 -14.12
N GLN A 212 0.32 13.48 -14.70
CA GLN A 212 1.67 14.02 -14.67
C GLN A 212 2.30 13.85 -16.04
N SER A 213 2.47 14.95 -16.76
CA SER A 213 3.17 14.93 -18.05
C SER A 213 4.67 14.77 -17.86
N LEU A 214 5.32 14.17 -18.83
CA LEU A 214 6.76 13.91 -18.82
C LEU A 214 7.56 15.22 -18.67
N HIS A 215 7.17 16.26 -19.40
CA HIS A 215 7.87 17.55 -19.37
C HIS A 215 7.81 18.23 -18.00
N ARG A 216 6.72 18.00 -17.25
CA ARG A 216 6.49 18.59 -15.92
C ARG A 216 6.83 17.65 -14.76
N GLY A 217 7.17 16.40 -15.05
CA GLY A 217 7.58 15.39 -14.07
C GLY A 217 9.03 15.55 -13.61
N LEU A 218 9.37 14.96 -12.46
CA LEU A 218 10.73 14.93 -11.94
C LEU A 218 11.56 13.85 -12.66
N PRO A 219 12.68 14.17 -13.33
CA PRO A 219 13.40 13.22 -14.18
C PRO A 219 13.76 11.89 -13.50
N ARG A 220 14.25 11.95 -12.26
CA ARG A 220 14.61 10.73 -11.51
C ARG A 220 13.42 9.91 -11.05
N LEU A 221 12.30 10.57 -10.72
CA LEU A 221 11.08 9.89 -10.31
C LEU A 221 10.43 9.21 -11.52
N GLU A 222 10.37 9.91 -12.66
CA GLU A 222 9.91 9.32 -13.93
C GLU A 222 10.81 8.16 -14.36
N ALA A 223 12.12 8.29 -14.24
CA ALA A 223 13.05 7.19 -14.52
C ALA A 223 12.81 5.98 -13.62
N ARG A 224 12.61 6.20 -12.31
CA ARG A 224 12.33 5.09 -11.38
C ARG A 224 11.07 4.31 -11.77
N ARG A 225 10.03 5.00 -12.24
CA ARG A 225 8.79 4.39 -12.73
C ARG A 225 9.00 3.70 -14.08
N PHE A 226 9.64 4.39 -15.02
CA PHE A 226 9.80 3.93 -16.39
C PHE A 226 10.74 2.74 -16.49
N ILE A 227 11.80 2.64 -15.68
CA ILE A 227 12.70 1.48 -15.67
C ILE A 227 11.93 0.17 -15.44
N SER A 228 10.94 0.16 -14.53
CA SER A 228 10.11 -1.03 -14.28
C SER A 228 9.20 -1.36 -15.47
N ILE A 229 8.62 -0.34 -16.12
CA ILE A 229 7.81 -0.52 -17.34
C ILE A 229 8.67 -1.06 -18.48
N TYR A 230 9.88 -0.53 -18.65
CA TYR A 230 10.82 -0.93 -19.68
C TYR A 230 11.35 -2.35 -19.47
N GLU A 231 11.53 -2.78 -18.22
CA GLU A 231 11.90 -4.17 -17.91
C GLU A 231 10.82 -5.18 -18.29
N GLU A 232 9.54 -4.81 -18.17
CA GLU A 232 8.41 -5.66 -18.56
C GLU A 232 8.21 -5.74 -20.09
N ASP A 233 8.78 -4.81 -20.85
CA ASP A 233 8.73 -4.82 -22.31
C ASP A 233 9.61 -5.95 -22.87
N PRO A 234 9.07 -6.97 -23.56
CA PRO A 234 9.85 -8.08 -24.10
C PRO A 234 10.86 -7.66 -25.19
N THR A 235 10.78 -6.43 -25.69
CA THR A 235 11.65 -5.87 -26.74
C THR A 235 12.72 -4.92 -26.21
N HIS A 236 12.84 -4.77 -24.89
CA HIS A 236 13.77 -3.82 -24.28
C HIS A 236 15.23 -4.09 -24.68
N ASN A 237 15.99 -3.01 -24.80
CA ASN A 237 17.42 -3.07 -25.04
C ASN A 237 18.13 -3.36 -23.71
N GLN A 238 18.73 -4.54 -23.61
CA GLN A 238 19.42 -4.99 -22.40
C GLN A 238 20.55 -4.05 -21.96
N ILE A 239 21.28 -3.42 -22.89
CA ILE A 239 22.37 -2.49 -22.57
C ILE A 239 21.80 -1.24 -21.87
N LEU A 240 20.72 -0.66 -22.41
CA LEU A 240 20.07 0.51 -21.82
C LEU A 240 19.46 0.18 -20.46
N LEU A 241 18.73 -0.94 -20.34
CA LEU A 241 18.11 -1.35 -19.07
C LEU A 241 19.17 -1.60 -17.99
N THR A 242 20.25 -2.30 -18.34
CA THR A 242 21.33 -2.60 -17.40
C THR A 242 22.04 -1.33 -16.94
N LEU A 243 22.37 -0.43 -17.88
CA LEU A 243 22.97 0.86 -17.54
C LEU A 243 22.05 1.67 -16.63
N ALA A 244 20.76 1.76 -16.95
CA ALA A 244 19.78 2.51 -16.15
C ALA A 244 19.66 2.00 -14.71
N LYS A 245 19.58 0.68 -14.50
CA LYS A 245 19.51 0.09 -13.16
C LYS A 245 20.79 0.31 -12.35
N LEU A 246 21.95 0.08 -12.96
CA LEU A 246 23.25 0.26 -12.30
C LEU A 246 23.47 1.73 -11.93
N ASP A 247 23.22 2.64 -12.88
CA ASP A 247 23.36 4.07 -12.68
C ASP A 247 22.39 4.62 -11.63
N PHE A 248 21.13 4.18 -11.67
CA PHE A 248 20.14 4.60 -10.69
C PHE A 248 20.53 4.21 -9.27
N ASN A 249 20.92 2.95 -9.06
CA ASN A 249 21.36 2.45 -7.76
C ASN A 249 22.68 3.09 -7.30
N PHE A 250 23.61 3.36 -8.23
CA PHE A 250 24.86 4.07 -7.95
C PHE A 250 24.57 5.46 -7.36
N LEU A 251 23.71 6.23 -8.04
CA LEU A 251 23.31 7.55 -7.58
C LEU A 251 22.47 7.50 -6.31
N GLN A 252 21.53 6.55 -6.18
CA GLN A 252 20.74 6.38 -4.96
C GLN A 252 21.62 6.17 -3.74
N ASN A 253 22.68 5.35 -3.86
CA ASN A 253 23.64 5.16 -2.79
C ASN A 253 24.35 6.48 -2.46
N LEU A 254 24.86 7.19 -3.48
CA LEU A 254 25.48 8.52 -3.30
C LEU A 254 24.57 9.45 -2.49
N HIS A 255 23.30 9.54 -2.89
CA HIS A 255 22.32 10.40 -2.26
C HIS A 255 21.97 9.95 -0.84
N ARG A 256 21.85 8.64 -0.56
CA ARG A 256 21.66 8.12 0.81
C ARG A 256 22.76 8.57 1.76
N LYS A 257 24.02 8.50 1.31
CA LYS A 257 25.16 8.95 2.11
C LYS A 257 25.13 10.46 2.32
N GLU A 258 24.79 11.24 1.29
CA GLU A 258 24.61 12.68 1.42
C GLU A 258 23.54 13.00 2.48
N VAL A 259 22.35 12.40 2.36
CA VAL A 259 21.22 12.55 3.28
C VAL A 259 21.62 12.13 4.69
N GLY A 260 22.32 11.01 4.87
CA GLY A 260 22.80 10.56 6.17
C GLY A 260 23.73 11.56 6.84
N ASN A 261 24.72 12.09 6.12
CA ASN A 261 25.61 13.13 6.64
C ASN A 261 24.86 14.42 7.01
N ILE A 262 23.85 14.79 6.22
CA ILE A 262 23.03 15.97 6.48
C ILE A 262 22.15 15.73 7.72
N CYS A 263 21.58 14.54 7.88
CA CYS A 263 20.80 14.18 9.07
C CYS A 263 21.67 14.16 10.34
N GLU A 264 22.93 13.70 10.23
CA GLU A 264 23.89 13.74 11.34
C GLU A 264 24.14 15.19 11.79
N TRP A 265 24.44 16.08 10.84
CA TRP A 265 24.56 17.51 11.11
C TRP A 265 23.27 18.11 11.69
N TRP A 266 22.11 17.76 11.17
CA TRP A 266 20.82 18.27 11.65
C TRP A 266 20.54 17.87 13.10
N LYS A 267 20.95 16.65 13.47
CA LYS A 267 20.87 16.14 14.85
C LYS A 267 21.79 16.90 15.81
N GLU A 268 22.96 17.35 15.36
CA GLU A 268 23.86 18.22 16.16
C GLU A 268 23.25 19.61 16.40
N VAL A 269 22.55 20.15 15.40
CA VAL A 269 21.81 21.41 15.54
C VAL A 269 20.68 21.25 16.56
N ASP A 270 20.00 20.11 16.57
CA ASP A 270 18.91 19.73 17.50
C ASP A 270 17.73 20.72 17.43
N VAL A 271 17.25 20.94 16.21
CA VAL A 271 16.14 21.86 15.90
C VAL A 271 14.86 21.45 16.62
N ALA A 272 14.56 20.16 16.69
CA ALA A 272 13.35 19.67 17.34
C ALA A 272 13.26 20.08 18.82
N ALA A 273 14.38 20.06 19.55
CA ALA A 273 14.40 20.49 20.95
C ALA A 273 14.56 22.01 21.12
N LYS A 274 15.41 22.65 20.29
CA LYS A 274 15.78 24.07 20.47
C LYS A 274 14.82 25.05 19.77
N LEU A 275 14.15 24.62 18.71
CA LEU A 275 13.23 25.40 17.87
C LEU A 275 11.95 24.58 17.56
N PRO A 276 11.21 24.10 18.59
CA PRO A 276 10.10 23.16 18.44
C PRO A 276 8.89 23.71 17.66
N PHE A 277 8.85 25.02 17.40
CA PHE A 277 7.79 25.66 16.62
C PHE A 277 7.99 25.51 15.09
N THR A 278 9.14 25.02 14.65
CA THR A 278 9.51 24.94 13.23
C THR A 278 9.18 23.56 12.64
N ARG A 279 8.96 23.50 11.33
CA ARG A 279 8.82 22.25 10.58
C ARG A 279 10.16 21.49 10.57
N ASP A 280 10.15 20.25 11.03
CA ASP A 280 11.30 19.34 10.93
C ASP A 280 11.23 18.54 9.62
N ARG A 281 11.89 19.05 8.57
CA ARG A 281 11.77 18.58 7.17
C ARG A 281 13.10 18.38 6.45
N ILE A 282 14.15 18.00 7.19
CA ILE A 282 15.51 17.95 6.62
C ILE A 282 15.65 16.96 5.45
N VAL A 283 14.92 15.83 5.47
CA VAL A 283 14.96 14.82 4.40
C VAL A 283 14.17 15.31 3.18
N GLU A 284 13.07 16.00 3.39
CA GLU A 284 12.29 16.67 2.34
C GLU A 284 13.11 17.77 1.67
N CYS A 285 13.88 18.55 2.44
CA CYS A 285 14.85 19.50 1.91
C CYS A 285 15.92 18.80 1.04
N CYS A 286 16.40 17.61 1.44
CA CYS A 286 17.32 16.83 0.59
C CYS A 286 16.66 16.45 -0.74
N ASN A 287 15.41 15.98 -0.69
CA ASN A 287 14.66 15.60 -1.89
C ASN A 287 14.43 16.79 -2.83
N TRP A 288 14.21 17.97 -2.25
CA TRP A 288 14.04 19.19 -3.02
C TRP A 288 15.30 19.53 -3.83
N ILE A 289 16.46 19.43 -3.19
CA ILE A 289 17.75 19.65 -3.86
C ILE A 289 18.06 18.57 -4.91
N LEU A 290 17.72 17.31 -4.63
CA LEU A 290 17.88 16.22 -5.60
C LEU A 290 17.04 16.39 -6.87
N ALA A 291 15.90 17.07 -6.76
CA ALA A 291 15.08 17.39 -7.91
C ALA A 291 15.72 18.43 -8.84
N ILE A 292 16.53 19.35 -8.31
CA ILE A 292 17.21 20.38 -9.09
C ILE A 292 18.37 19.78 -9.90
N TYR A 293 19.24 19.02 -9.23
CA TYR A 293 20.34 18.27 -9.86
C TYR A 293 20.72 17.03 -9.04
N PHE A 294 20.59 15.86 -9.66
CA PHE A 294 20.86 14.57 -9.04
C PHE A 294 22.25 14.02 -9.39
N GLU A 295 22.95 14.64 -10.33
CA GLU A 295 24.18 14.18 -10.94
C GLU A 295 25.35 14.19 -9.93
N PRO A 296 26.31 13.26 -10.02
CA PRO A 296 27.28 13.04 -8.95
C PRO A 296 28.24 14.21 -8.74
N GLN A 297 28.53 15.01 -9.78
CA GLN A 297 29.41 16.18 -9.69
C GLN A 297 28.91 17.27 -8.75
N TYR A 298 27.61 17.30 -8.44
CA TYR A 298 27.01 18.30 -7.55
C TYR A 298 26.91 17.83 -6.09
N SER A 299 27.51 16.70 -5.73
CA SER A 299 27.42 16.11 -4.38
C SER A 299 27.74 17.08 -3.25
N GLN A 300 28.89 17.77 -3.33
CA GLN A 300 29.33 18.64 -2.25
C GLN A 300 28.40 19.86 -2.09
N ILE A 301 27.93 20.44 -3.21
CA ILE A 301 27.06 21.59 -3.12
C ILE A 301 25.66 21.19 -2.64
N ARG A 302 25.14 20.02 -3.01
CA ARG A 302 23.82 19.56 -2.53
C ARG A 302 23.72 19.56 -1.01
N LYS A 303 24.79 19.17 -0.31
CA LYS A 303 24.86 19.22 1.16
C LYS A 303 24.70 20.64 1.67
N ILE A 304 25.48 21.59 1.14
CA ILE A 304 25.44 23.00 1.55
C ILE A 304 24.06 23.59 1.26
N LEU A 305 23.49 23.33 0.07
CA LEU A 305 22.19 23.86 -0.30
C LEU A 305 21.08 23.32 0.59
N THR A 306 21.12 22.03 0.91
CA THR A 306 20.11 21.44 1.80
C THR A 306 20.11 22.11 3.17
N LYS A 307 21.30 22.40 3.72
CA LYS A 307 21.43 23.15 4.99
C LYS A 307 20.82 24.54 4.87
N LEU A 308 21.10 25.26 3.78
CA LEU A 308 20.55 26.59 3.53
C LEU A 308 19.03 26.58 3.44
N ILE A 309 18.46 25.65 2.66
CA ILE A 309 17.01 25.48 2.51
C ILE A 309 16.33 25.16 3.84
N ALA A 310 16.88 24.21 4.60
CA ALA A 310 16.30 23.83 5.89
C ALA A 310 16.25 25.02 6.86
N PHE A 311 17.29 25.86 6.86
CA PHE A 311 17.28 27.09 7.65
C PHE A 311 16.38 28.18 7.09
N MET A 312 16.17 28.24 5.77
CA MET A 312 15.16 29.13 5.21
C MET A 312 13.75 28.75 5.66
N SER A 313 13.42 27.45 5.73
CA SER A 313 12.13 27.02 6.30
C SER A 313 11.99 27.37 7.78
N ILE A 314 13.07 27.30 8.57
CA ILE A 314 13.06 27.76 9.97
C ILE A 314 12.79 29.26 10.07
N VAL A 315 13.41 30.05 9.18
CA VAL A 315 13.20 31.50 9.15
C VAL A 315 11.76 31.82 8.74
N ASP A 316 11.23 31.15 7.72
CA ASP A 316 9.83 31.24 7.30
C ASP A 316 8.89 31.00 8.49
N ASP A 317 9.01 29.87 9.19
CA ASP A 317 8.23 29.57 10.41
C ASP A 317 8.43 30.60 11.52
N THR A 318 9.60 31.23 11.59
CA THR A 318 9.85 32.29 12.57
C THR A 318 9.03 33.55 12.26
N TYR A 319 8.95 33.97 11.00
CA TYR A 319 8.15 35.13 10.59
C TYR A 319 6.65 34.84 10.62
N ASP A 320 6.25 33.66 10.18
CA ASP A 320 4.86 33.27 9.99
C ASP A 320 4.12 32.90 11.27
N LEU A 321 4.84 32.40 12.26
CA LEU A 321 4.22 31.69 13.38
C LEU A 321 4.67 32.18 14.75
N TYR A 322 5.97 32.38 14.95
CA TYR A 322 6.50 32.43 16.32
C TYR A 322 7.02 33.80 16.75
N GLY A 323 7.63 34.54 15.83
CA GLY A 323 8.23 35.84 16.11
C GLY A 323 7.19 36.91 16.37
N THR A 324 7.43 37.74 17.38
CA THR A 324 6.61 38.95 17.56
C THR A 324 7.10 40.06 16.63
N MET A 325 6.22 41.01 16.28
CA MET A 325 6.58 42.16 15.43
C MET A 325 7.91 42.83 15.84
N ASP A 326 8.09 43.14 17.14
CA ASP A 326 9.30 43.78 17.67
C ASP A 326 10.55 42.88 17.50
N GLU A 327 10.41 41.58 17.72
CA GLU A 327 11.50 40.60 17.54
C GLU A 327 11.88 40.44 16.06
N LEU A 328 10.88 40.41 15.18
CA LEU A 328 11.06 40.26 13.74
C LEU A 328 11.68 41.50 13.09
N GLU A 329 11.38 42.70 13.59
CA GLU A 329 12.07 43.93 13.16
C GLU A 329 13.57 43.87 13.50
N LEU A 330 13.92 43.45 14.72
CA LEU A 330 15.33 43.27 15.12
C LEU A 330 16.03 42.20 14.28
N PHE A 331 15.37 41.05 14.03
CA PHE A 331 15.92 39.99 13.20
C PHE A 331 16.09 40.44 11.74
N THR A 332 15.11 41.19 11.20
CA THR A 332 15.21 41.80 9.87
C THR A 332 16.43 42.72 9.81
N GLU A 333 16.57 43.65 10.76
CA GLU A 333 17.71 44.57 10.80
C GLU A 333 19.06 43.84 10.90
N ALA A 334 19.14 42.78 11.71
CA ALA A 334 20.35 41.97 11.84
C ALA A 334 20.74 41.34 10.48
N ILE A 335 19.80 40.73 9.76
CA ILE A 335 20.04 40.16 8.42
C ILE A 335 20.40 41.25 7.40
N GLN A 336 19.76 42.44 7.46
CA GLN A 336 20.10 43.57 6.58
C GLN A 336 21.52 44.08 6.80
N ARG A 337 21.99 44.13 8.05
CA ARG A 337 23.37 44.51 8.38
C ARG A 337 24.36 43.39 8.04
N TRP A 338 23.92 42.14 8.19
CA TRP A 338 24.72 40.93 8.03
C TRP A 338 26.04 41.01 8.82
N ASP A 339 25.92 41.23 10.13
CA ASP A 339 27.04 41.31 11.08
C ASP A 339 26.79 40.39 12.29
N ILE A 340 27.73 39.49 12.59
CA ILE A 340 27.60 38.55 13.71
C ILE A 340 27.45 39.24 15.06
N SER A 341 27.94 40.48 15.22
CA SER A 341 27.81 41.25 16.46
C SER A 341 26.37 41.59 16.82
N CYS A 342 25.46 41.62 15.83
CA CYS A 342 24.03 41.84 16.02
C CYS A 342 23.35 40.71 16.82
N ILE A 343 24.00 39.55 16.97
CA ILE A 343 23.47 38.42 17.73
C ILE A 343 23.13 38.78 19.19
N ASN A 344 23.85 39.74 19.77
CA ASN A 344 23.64 40.14 21.17
C ASN A 344 22.28 40.83 21.41
N ASP A 345 21.71 41.40 20.35
CA ASP A 345 20.47 42.16 20.40
C ASP A 345 19.23 41.29 20.11
N LEU A 346 19.43 40.03 19.70
CA LEU A 346 18.35 39.09 19.35
C LEU A 346 17.89 38.27 20.57
N PRO A 347 16.63 37.80 20.61
CA PRO A 347 16.19 36.83 21.62
C PRO A 347 16.87 35.47 21.43
N GLU A 348 17.02 34.69 22.50
CA GLU A 348 17.84 33.45 22.52
C GLU A 348 17.53 32.46 21.37
N TYR A 349 16.26 32.24 21.03
CA TYR A 349 15.90 31.34 19.92
C TYR A 349 16.35 31.89 18.55
N MET A 350 16.28 33.20 18.33
CA MET A 350 16.77 33.85 17.10
C MET A 350 18.30 33.90 17.05
N LYS A 351 18.99 33.94 18.20
CA LYS A 351 20.46 33.84 18.24
C LYS A 351 20.91 32.53 17.61
N LEU A 352 20.28 31.42 17.98
CA LEU A 352 20.58 30.11 17.41
C LEU A 352 20.35 30.06 15.90
N ILE A 353 19.24 30.64 15.41
CA ILE A 353 18.93 30.72 13.98
C ILE A 353 19.98 31.55 13.25
N TYR A 354 20.27 32.75 13.76
CA TYR A 354 21.21 33.70 13.16
C TYR A 354 22.65 33.16 13.13
N GLU A 355 23.12 32.61 14.25
CA GLU A 355 24.46 32.03 14.36
C GLU A 355 24.64 30.84 13.41
N SER A 356 23.64 29.96 13.34
CA SER A 356 23.66 28.79 12.46
C SER A 356 23.64 29.19 10.98
N LEU A 357 22.80 30.16 10.60
CA LEU A 357 22.83 30.75 9.26
C LEU A 357 24.23 31.27 8.91
N PHE A 358 24.81 32.10 9.78
CA PHE A 358 26.18 32.62 9.57
C PHE A 358 27.19 31.50 9.34
N LYS A 359 27.19 30.46 10.19
CA LYS A 359 28.11 29.32 10.07
C LYS A 359 27.96 28.57 8.73
N ILE A 360 26.72 28.36 8.25
CA ILE A 360 26.47 27.70 6.97
C ILE A 360 26.99 28.56 5.80
N TYR A 361 26.76 29.87 5.85
CA TYR A 361 27.25 30.80 4.83
C TYR A 361 28.79 30.91 4.84
N GLU A 362 29.43 30.91 6.01
CA GLU A 362 30.89 30.83 6.14
C GLU A 362 31.46 29.49 5.62
N GLU A 363 30.78 28.38 5.90
CA GLU A 363 31.14 27.07 5.33
C GLU A 363 31.10 27.12 3.80
N ALA A 364 30.02 27.65 3.23
CA ALA A 364 29.88 27.82 1.79
C ALA A 364 30.95 28.75 1.20
N GLU A 365 31.25 29.88 1.85
CA GLU A 365 32.27 30.82 1.41
C GLU A 365 33.66 30.18 1.41
N ARG A 366 34.05 29.46 2.48
CA ARG A 366 35.33 28.75 2.57
C ARG A 366 35.50 27.68 1.49
N GLU A 367 34.45 26.92 1.19
CA GLU A 367 34.51 25.91 0.12
C GLU A 367 34.69 26.55 -1.27
N LEU A 368 34.08 27.71 -1.51
CA LEU A 368 34.18 28.44 -2.78
C LEU A 368 35.43 29.29 -2.90
N GLU A 369 36.03 29.71 -1.78
CA GLU A 369 37.29 30.47 -1.76
C GLU A 369 38.43 29.66 -2.38
N LYS A 370 38.46 28.35 -2.14
CA LYS A 370 39.39 27.40 -2.78
C LYS A 370 39.32 27.44 -4.32
N GLN A 371 38.18 27.87 -4.87
CA GLN A 371 37.90 27.98 -6.30
C GLN A 371 37.95 29.43 -6.82
N GLY A 372 38.24 30.42 -5.95
CA GLY A 372 38.17 31.84 -6.31
C GLY A 372 36.75 32.38 -6.53
N ARG A 373 35.71 31.68 -6.03
CA ARG A 373 34.30 31.93 -6.32
C ARG A 373 33.47 32.41 -5.12
N ALA A 374 34.13 32.80 -4.02
CA ALA A 374 33.48 33.34 -2.81
C ALA A 374 32.52 34.53 -3.09
N TYR A 375 32.73 35.27 -4.19
CA TYR A 375 31.84 36.36 -4.60
C TYR A 375 30.38 35.95 -4.81
N CYS A 376 30.11 34.67 -5.13
CA CYS A 376 28.75 34.16 -5.36
C CYS A 376 27.88 34.31 -4.11
N ILE A 377 28.48 34.08 -2.93
CA ILE A 377 27.79 34.18 -1.64
C ILE A 377 27.26 35.58 -1.38
N LYS A 378 27.94 36.63 -1.86
CA LYS A 378 27.49 38.02 -1.74
C LYS A 378 26.18 38.29 -2.50
N TYR A 379 25.95 37.59 -3.62
CA TYR A 379 24.68 37.70 -4.33
C TYR A 379 23.57 36.97 -3.58
N VAL A 380 23.87 35.77 -3.07
CA VAL A 380 22.92 34.99 -2.27
C VAL A 380 22.50 35.73 -1.00
N ILE A 381 23.43 36.36 -0.27
CA ILE A 381 23.11 37.18 0.92
C ILE A 381 22.17 38.34 0.55
N LYS A 382 22.36 38.98 -0.61
CA LYS A 382 21.45 40.05 -1.06
C LYS A 382 20.04 39.54 -1.35
N GLU A 383 19.93 38.37 -1.98
CA GLU A 383 18.62 37.75 -2.20
C GLU A 383 17.97 37.29 -0.89
N LEU A 384 18.77 36.84 0.09
CA LEU A 384 18.28 36.57 1.44
C LEU A 384 17.73 37.85 2.07
N GLN A 385 18.46 38.96 1.99
CA GLN A 385 18.03 40.25 2.49
C GLN A 385 16.71 40.72 1.84
N LYS A 386 16.54 40.52 0.53
CA LYS A 386 15.26 40.80 -0.16
C LYS A 386 14.13 39.90 0.37
N THR A 387 14.38 38.61 0.52
CA THR A 387 13.40 37.61 1.01
C THR A 387 12.92 37.97 2.41
N ILE A 388 13.84 38.28 3.33
CA ILE A 388 13.50 38.68 4.70
C ILE A 388 12.73 40.02 4.73
N GLN A 389 13.06 40.94 3.83
CA GLN A 389 12.31 42.19 3.71
C GLN A 389 10.87 41.97 3.21
N ALA A 390 10.67 40.98 2.34
CA ALA A 390 9.34 40.55 1.88
C ALA A 390 8.55 39.88 3.01
N TYR A 391 9.14 38.95 3.78
CA TYR A 391 8.50 38.38 4.97
C TYR A 391 8.08 39.47 5.97
N MET A 392 8.95 40.45 6.24
CA MET A 392 8.61 41.56 7.13
C MET A 392 7.45 42.42 6.57
N THR A 393 7.27 42.47 5.25
CA THR A 393 6.14 43.16 4.61
C THR A 393 4.84 42.39 4.80
N GLU A 394 4.85 41.07 4.64
CA GLU A 394 3.68 40.21 4.91
C GLU A 394 3.27 40.25 6.38
N VAL A 395 4.23 40.24 7.31
CA VAL A 395 3.96 40.44 8.74
C VAL A 395 3.30 41.79 9.01
N LYS A 396 3.73 42.86 8.33
CA LYS A 396 3.08 44.18 8.42
C LYS A 396 1.67 44.15 7.86
N TRP A 397 1.42 43.42 6.77
CA TRP A 397 0.08 43.26 6.22
C TRP A 397 -0.84 42.54 7.21
N LEU A 398 -0.38 41.42 7.76
CA LEU A 398 -1.10 40.65 8.78
C LEU A 398 -1.43 41.52 10.01
N ASN A 399 -0.43 42.16 10.60
CA ASN A 399 -0.61 42.95 11.82
C ASN A 399 -1.54 44.16 11.62
N ASN A 400 -1.55 44.77 10.42
CA ASN A 400 -2.45 45.86 10.07
C ASN A 400 -3.80 45.41 9.50
N LYS A 401 -4.03 44.09 9.37
CA LYS A 401 -5.18 43.51 8.65
C LYS A 401 -5.36 44.10 7.25
N TYR A 402 -4.24 44.42 6.61
CA TYR A 402 -4.22 44.98 5.27
C TYR A 402 -4.30 43.84 4.26
N ILE A 403 -5.26 43.95 3.36
CA ILE A 403 -5.35 43.08 2.19
C ILE A 403 -4.73 43.91 1.04
N PRO A 404 -3.61 43.49 0.43
CA PRO A 404 -2.97 44.17 -0.71
C PRO A 404 -3.67 43.88 -2.03
N THR A 405 -3.58 44.76 -3.05
CA THR A 405 -4.08 44.44 -4.42
C THR A 405 -3.41 43.16 -4.95
N MET A 406 -4.04 42.40 -5.85
CA MET A 406 -3.43 41.18 -6.39
C MET A 406 -2.07 41.44 -7.04
N ALA A 407 -1.91 42.59 -7.70
CA ALA A 407 -0.63 43.03 -8.26
C ALA A 407 0.42 43.35 -7.16
N GLU A 408 0.01 44.06 -6.11
CA GLU A 408 0.87 44.37 -4.95
C GLU A 408 1.27 43.10 -4.18
N TYR A 409 0.32 42.18 -4.02
CA TYR A 409 0.53 40.87 -3.41
C TYR A 409 1.61 40.11 -4.16
N ILE A 410 1.39 39.80 -5.46
CA ILE A 410 2.32 39.02 -6.27
C ILE A 410 3.73 39.61 -6.31
N GLN A 411 3.85 40.94 -6.40
CA GLN A 411 5.17 41.59 -6.40
C GLN A 411 5.99 41.30 -5.14
N THR A 412 5.33 41.19 -3.99
CA THR A 412 5.98 40.90 -2.71
C THR A 412 6.07 39.39 -2.47
N SER A 413 4.97 38.67 -2.72
CA SER A 413 4.81 37.28 -2.33
C SER A 413 5.54 36.31 -3.25
N ALA A 414 5.83 36.70 -4.49
CA ALA A 414 6.78 35.98 -5.34
C ALA A 414 8.20 35.99 -4.75
N ILE A 415 8.60 37.08 -4.07
CA ILE A 415 9.90 37.17 -3.37
C ILE A 415 9.83 36.41 -2.04
N SER A 416 8.75 36.57 -1.26
CA SER A 416 8.56 35.86 0.02
C SER A 416 8.43 34.36 -0.13
N SER A 417 8.05 33.84 -1.31
CA SER A 417 8.06 32.39 -1.58
C SER A 417 9.45 31.76 -1.43
N GLY A 418 10.50 32.57 -1.35
CA GLY A 418 11.89 32.13 -1.26
C GLY A 418 12.45 31.61 -2.59
N TYR A 419 11.63 31.45 -3.63
CA TYR A 419 12.05 30.87 -4.91
C TYR A 419 13.20 31.61 -5.60
N PRO A 420 13.18 32.96 -5.72
CA PRO A 420 14.29 33.69 -6.32
C PRO A 420 15.62 33.46 -5.58
N LEU A 421 15.57 33.41 -4.24
CA LEU A 421 16.73 33.07 -3.40
C LEU A 421 17.20 31.64 -3.68
N LEU A 422 16.29 30.67 -3.72
CA LEU A 422 16.63 29.27 -4.00
C LEU A 422 17.28 29.09 -5.37
N ILE A 423 16.76 29.78 -6.39
CA ILE A 423 17.34 29.78 -7.74
C ILE A 423 18.78 30.31 -7.68
N ALA A 424 19.01 31.46 -7.05
CA ALA A 424 20.35 32.02 -6.90
C ALA A 424 21.30 31.08 -6.12
N ILE A 425 20.80 30.46 -5.05
CA ILE A 425 21.52 29.44 -4.27
C ILE A 425 21.91 28.25 -5.16
N SER A 426 21.01 27.79 -6.05
CA SER A 426 21.26 26.64 -6.91
C SER A 426 22.49 26.81 -7.83
N TYR A 427 22.83 28.04 -8.20
CA TYR A 427 23.93 28.36 -9.13
C TYR A 427 25.30 28.36 -8.47
N VAL A 428 25.36 28.43 -7.14
CA VAL A 428 26.61 28.51 -6.38
C VAL A 428 27.54 27.33 -6.71
N GLY A 429 26.99 26.12 -6.81
CA GLY A 429 27.76 24.91 -7.06
C GLY A 429 28.00 24.56 -8.53
N MET A 430 27.62 25.42 -9.47
CA MET A 430 27.74 25.12 -10.90
C MET A 430 29.15 25.35 -11.47
N GLY A 431 30.19 25.48 -10.63
CA GLY A 431 31.57 25.66 -11.10
C GLY A 431 31.78 26.94 -11.92
N ASP A 432 32.81 26.94 -12.77
CA ASP A 432 33.30 28.15 -13.45
C ASP A 432 32.28 28.81 -14.40
N MET A 433 31.28 28.08 -14.86
CA MET A 433 30.21 28.64 -15.70
C MET A 433 29.31 29.64 -14.95
N ALA A 434 29.20 29.52 -13.62
CA ALA A 434 28.41 30.43 -12.80
C ALA A 434 29.24 31.68 -12.45
N THR A 435 29.34 32.57 -13.45
CA THR A 435 30.09 33.83 -13.39
C THR A 435 29.32 34.93 -12.66
N LYS A 436 29.98 36.06 -12.39
CA LYS A 436 29.32 37.28 -11.87
C LYS A 436 28.17 37.74 -12.76
N ASP A 437 28.27 37.58 -14.08
CA ASP A 437 27.23 38.05 -14.99
C ASP A 437 26.01 37.13 -14.97
N ILE A 438 26.19 35.83 -14.76
CA ILE A 438 25.08 34.90 -14.49
C ILE A 438 24.35 35.27 -13.19
N PHE A 439 25.10 35.60 -12.12
CA PHE A 439 24.47 36.04 -10.88
C PHE A 439 23.76 37.38 -11.04
N LYS A 440 24.33 38.36 -11.74
CA LYS A 440 23.62 39.61 -12.05
C LYS A 440 22.35 39.35 -12.84
N TRP A 441 22.43 38.50 -13.87
CA TRP A 441 21.29 38.11 -14.69
C TRP A 441 20.18 37.56 -13.81
N VAL A 442 20.46 36.53 -12.99
CA VAL A 442 19.42 35.88 -12.18
C VAL A 442 18.83 36.80 -11.10
N THR A 443 19.65 37.67 -10.48
CA THR A 443 19.20 38.62 -9.45
C THR A 443 18.48 39.86 -10.02
N ASN A 444 18.50 40.04 -11.35
CA ASN A 444 17.68 41.03 -12.05
C ASN A 444 16.28 40.49 -12.39
N GLU A 445 15.93 39.30 -11.88
CA GLU A 445 14.60 38.70 -12.00
C GLU A 445 14.14 38.59 -13.48
N PRO A 446 14.87 37.83 -14.31
CA PRO A 446 14.50 37.60 -15.70
C PRO A 446 13.16 36.88 -15.76
N LYS A 447 12.51 36.94 -16.94
CA LYS A 447 11.15 36.44 -17.14
C LYS A 447 10.95 35.02 -16.60
N ILE A 448 11.90 34.11 -16.85
CA ILE A 448 11.84 32.73 -16.32
C ILE A 448 11.87 32.62 -14.79
N VAL A 449 12.61 33.50 -14.10
CA VAL A 449 12.65 33.56 -12.62
C VAL A 449 11.33 34.08 -12.09
N THR A 450 10.83 35.17 -12.67
CA THR A 450 9.52 35.74 -12.29
C THR A 450 8.40 34.74 -12.53
N ALA A 451 8.39 34.06 -13.67
CA ALA A 451 7.40 33.02 -13.99
C ALA A 451 7.47 31.86 -13.00
N SER A 452 8.66 31.33 -12.71
CA SER A 452 8.84 30.23 -11.76
C SER A 452 8.42 30.61 -10.33
N ALA A 453 8.78 31.81 -9.85
CA ALA A 453 8.40 32.30 -8.54
C ALA A 453 6.89 32.60 -8.43
N THR A 454 6.30 33.18 -9.48
CA THR A 454 4.85 33.41 -9.54
C THR A 454 4.08 32.09 -9.54
N MET A 455 4.57 31.10 -10.31
CA MET A 455 4.01 29.76 -10.31
C MET A 455 4.09 29.11 -8.93
N CYS A 456 5.25 29.19 -8.25
CA CYS A 456 5.42 28.72 -6.88
C CYS A 456 4.36 29.32 -5.97
N ARG A 457 4.27 30.65 -5.94
CA ARG A 457 3.35 31.37 -5.06
C ARG A 457 1.90 31.01 -5.33
N ILE A 458 1.48 30.98 -6.59
CA ILE A 458 0.09 30.62 -6.93
C ILE A 458 -0.23 29.19 -6.51
N MET A 459 0.66 28.23 -6.80
CA MET A 459 0.42 26.82 -6.47
C MET A 459 0.38 26.60 -4.95
N ASP A 460 1.32 27.20 -4.23
CA ASP A 460 1.40 27.20 -2.77
C ASP A 460 0.11 27.74 -2.16
N ASP A 461 -0.27 28.98 -2.49
CA ASP A 461 -1.49 29.62 -1.99
C ASP A 461 -2.76 28.81 -2.29
N ILE A 462 -2.84 28.12 -3.44
CA ILE A 462 -4.01 27.29 -3.77
C ILE A 462 -4.15 26.12 -2.80
N VAL A 463 -3.06 25.42 -2.50
CA VAL A 463 -3.10 24.19 -1.68
C VAL A 463 -2.98 24.47 -0.18
N SER A 464 -2.37 25.58 0.22
CA SER A 464 -2.16 25.97 1.62
C SER A 464 -3.28 26.84 2.19
N ASN A 465 -4.11 27.49 1.35
CA ASN A 465 -5.08 28.51 1.79
C ASN A 465 -5.96 28.05 2.96
N GLU A 466 -6.53 26.84 2.94
CA GLU A 466 -7.38 26.40 4.05
C GLU A 466 -6.61 26.21 5.37
N PHE A 467 -5.36 25.77 5.30
CA PHE A 467 -4.49 25.59 6.47
C PHE A 467 -4.06 26.95 7.03
N GLU A 468 -3.64 27.87 6.16
CA GLU A 468 -3.18 29.21 6.53
C GLU A 468 -4.30 30.09 7.09
N GLN A 469 -5.47 30.11 6.45
CA GLN A 469 -6.58 30.94 6.90
C GLN A 469 -7.14 30.47 8.26
N LYS A 470 -7.03 29.17 8.60
CA LYS A 470 -7.41 28.65 9.93
C LYS A 470 -6.54 29.18 11.07
N ARG A 471 -5.30 29.59 10.79
CA ARG A 471 -4.36 30.11 11.79
C ARG A 471 -4.22 31.64 11.77
N GLU A 472 -5.15 32.35 11.13
CA GLU A 472 -5.14 33.80 10.96
C GLU A 472 -3.86 34.32 10.28
N HIS A 473 -3.43 33.68 9.19
CA HIS A 473 -2.30 34.15 8.37
C HIS A 473 -2.69 35.37 7.49
N VAL A 474 -1.74 35.97 6.78
CA VAL A 474 -2.02 37.07 5.83
C VAL A 474 -2.96 36.59 4.72
N ALA A 475 -3.73 37.51 4.13
CA ALA A 475 -4.55 37.21 2.96
C ALA A 475 -3.69 36.66 1.82
N SER A 476 -4.07 35.51 1.23
CA SER A 476 -3.35 34.93 0.11
C SER A 476 -3.79 35.56 -1.21
N ILE A 477 -3.19 35.13 -2.32
CA ILE A 477 -3.59 35.61 -3.65
C ILE A 477 -5.07 35.36 -3.95
N ILE A 478 -5.67 34.34 -3.34
CA ILE A 478 -7.09 34.00 -3.51
C ILE A 478 -7.94 35.13 -2.95
N GLU A 479 -7.72 35.54 -1.70
CA GLU A 479 -8.45 36.65 -1.08
C GLU A 479 -8.20 37.97 -1.81
N CYS A 480 -6.97 38.20 -2.28
CA CYS A 480 -6.63 39.38 -3.06
C CYS A 480 -7.40 39.44 -4.39
N TYR A 481 -7.48 38.31 -5.10
CA TYR A 481 -8.21 38.20 -6.36
C TYR A 481 -9.72 38.35 -6.17
N MET A 482 -10.28 37.67 -5.17
CA MET A 482 -11.70 37.79 -4.81
C MET A 482 -12.07 39.24 -4.49
N ARG A 483 -11.22 39.96 -3.75
CA ARG A 483 -11.45 41.37 -3.45
C ARG A 483 -11.40 42.24 -4.71
N ASP A 484 -10.40 42.06 -5.56
CA ASP A 484 -10.18 42.93 -6.72
C ASP A 484 -11.27 42.77 -7.80
N TYR A 485 -11.76 41.54 -7.99
CA TYR A 485 -12.69 41.22 -9.08
C TYR A 485 -14.11 40.88 -8.62
N GLY A 486 -14.36 40.75 -7.31
CA GLY A 486 -15.69 40.46 -6.76
C GLY A 486 -16.22 39.08 -7.13
N VAL A 487 -15.33 38.10 -7.31
CA VAL A 487 -15.64 36.72 -7.72
C VAL A 487 -15.65 35.74 -6.54
N SER A 488 -16.18 34.55 -6.77
CA SER A 488 -16.10 33.43 -5.80
C SER A 488 -14.67 32.88 -5.68
N LYS A 489 -14.42 32.12 -4.59
CA LYS A 489 -13.14 31.43 -4.38
C LYS A 489 -12.85 30.43 -5.50
N GLU A 490 -13.87 29.70 -5.95
CA GLU A 490 -13.76 28.71 -7.02
C GLU A 490 -13.39 29.37 -8.36
N GLU A 491 -14.03 30.49 -8.69
CA GLU A 491 -13.69 31.28 -9.89
C GLU A 491 -12.27 31.85 -9.80
N ALA A 492 -11.86 32.35 -8.63
CA ALA A 492 -10.49 32.82 -8.39
C ALA A 492 -9.46 31.70 -8.61
N ILE A 493 -9.67 30.51 -8.03
CA ILE A 493 -8.78 29.34 -8.21
C ILE A 493 -8.68 28.95 -9.69
N GLN A 494 -9.78 28.94 -10.43
CA GLN A 494 -9.76 28.61 -11.87
C GLN A 494 -8.94 29.61 -12.68
N GLU A 495 -9.06 30.91 -12.41
CA GLU A 495 -8.26 31.94 -13.09
C GLU A 495 -6.78 31.86 -12.69
N LEU A 496 -6.48 31.60 -11.41
CA LEU A 496 -5.13 31.41 -10.93
C LEU A 496 -4.43 30.19 -11.55
N GLN A 497 -5.15 29.09 -11.78
CA GLN A 497 -4.64 27.93 -12.52
C GLN A 497 -4.29 28.25 -13.99
N LYS A 498 -4.96 29.23 -14.61
CA LYS A 498 -4.54 29.75 -15.92
C LYS A 498 -3.22 30.52 -15.80
N GLY A 499 -3.03 31.29 -14.73
CA GLY A 499 -1.76 31.94 -14.40
C GLY A 499 -0.59 30.96 -14.27
N VAL A 500 -0.81 29.78 -13.67
CA VAL A 500 0.17 28.68 -13.65
C VAL A 500 0.47 28.17 -15.06
N THR A 501 -0.54 28.07 -15.92
CA THR A 501 -0.35 27.65 -17.32
C THR A 501 0.45 28.67 -18.12
N ASP A 502 0.20 29.96 -17.91
CA ASP A 502 0.95 31.05 -18.54
C ASP A 502 2.40 31.09 -18.05
N ALA A 503 2.63 30.91 -16.75
CA ALA A 503 3.99 30.79 -16.21
C ALA A 503 4.76 29.61 -16.84
N TRP A 504 4.11 28.47 -17.07
CA TRP A 504 4.70 27.35 -17.81
C TRP A 504 5.06 27.73 -19.26
N LYS A 505 4.21 28.51 -19.95
CA LYS A 505 4.49 28.99 -21.32
C LYS A 505 5.68 29.94 -21.34
N ASP A 506 5.79 30.83 -20.36
CA ASP A 506 6.92 31.73 -20.17
C ASP A 506 8.24 30.97 -19.91
N ILE A 507 8.21 29.96 -19.03
CA ILE A 507 9.38 29.11 -18.76
C ILE A 507 9.82 28.36 -20.02
N ASN A 508 8.86 27.81 -20.79
CA ASN A 508 9.13 27.13 -22.05
C ASN A 508 9.77 28.07 -23.07
N GLU A 509 9.24 29.29 -23.21
CA GLU A 509 9.72 30.31 -24.15
C GLU A 509 11.18 30.71 -23.86
N GLU A 510 11.49 30.98 -22.60
CA GLU A 510 12.83 31.37 -22.16
C GLU A 510 13.86 30.23 -22.29
N CYS A 511 13.39 28.99 -22.42
CA CYS A 511 14.22 27.82 -22.70
C CYS A 511 14.53 27.63 -24.21
N LEU A 512 13.94 28.43 -25.10
CA LEU A 512 14.20 28.38 -26.54
C LEU A 512 15.42 29.22 -26.95
N LYS A 513 16.11 28.78 -28.00
CA LYS A 513 17.29 29.43 -28.56
C LYS A 513 16.90 30.64 -29.42
N PRO A 514 17.73 31.70 -29.44
CA PRO A 514 18.95 31.89 -28.65
C PRO A 514 18.64 32.20 -27.17
N THR A 515 19.35 31.56 -26.25
CA THR A 515 19.18 31.78 -24.81
C THR A 515 20.15 32.85 -24.32
N GLU A 516 19.74 33.65 -23.33
CA GLU A 516 20.58 34.69 -22.72
C GLU A 516 21.72 34.11 -21.87
N VAL A 517 21.48 32.95 -21.27
CA VAL A 517 22.45 32.21 -20.45
C VAL A 517 22.62 30.77 -20.94
N PRO A 518 23.71 30.07 -20.55
CA PRO A 518 23.88 28.66 -20.84
C PRO A 518 22.70 27.81 -20.33
N ARG A 519 22.27 26.84 -21.14
CA ARG A 519 21.11 25.96 -20.87
C ARG A 519 21.07 25.34 -19.47
N PRO A 520 22.18 24.88 -18.85
CA PRO A 520 22.11 24.29 -17.51
C PRO A 520 21.53 25.23 -16.44
N PHE A 521 21.69 26.55 -16.56
CA PHE A 521 21.09 27.52 -15.64
C PHE A 521 19.57 27.57 -15.77
N LEU A 522 19.06 27.46 -17.00
CA LEU A 522 17.62 27.39 -17.28
C LEU A 522 17.04 26.05 -16.83
N MET A 523 17.80 24.96 -16.98
CA MET A 523 17.37 23.62 -16.54
C MET A 523 17.18 23.54 -15.02
N ASN A 524 18.01 24.23 -14.22
CA ASN A 524 17.79 24.30 -12.77
C ASN A 524 16.43 24.95 -12.44
N ILE A 525 16.08 26.06 -13.11
CA ILE A 525 14.80 26.75 -12.89
C ILE A 525 13.63 25.89 -13.38
N LEU A 526 13.78 25.22 -14.52
CA LEU A 526 12.81 24.26 -15.03
C LEU A 526 12.60 23.09 -14.05
N ASN A 527 13.68 22.54 -13.48
CA ASN A 527 13.62 21.43 -12.52
C ASN A 527 12.97 21.83 -11.19
N MET A 528 13.21 23.06 -10.72
CA MET A 528 12.45 23.62 -9.60
C MET A 528 10.96 23.71 -9.93
N SER A 529 10.63 24.20 -11.12
CA SER A 529 9.25 24.30 -11.60
C SER A 529 8.56 22.93 -11.72
N ARG A 530 9.29 21.89 -12.15
CA ARG A 530 8.83 20.49 -12.13
C ARG A 530 8.58 19.99 -10.72
N PHE A 531 9.43 20.35 -9.75
CA PHE A 531 9.20 19.97 -8.36
C PHE A 531 7.88 20.54 -7.84
N LEU A 532 7.53 21.78 -8.17
CA LEU A 532 6.24 22.36 -7.79
C LEU A 532 5.07 21.61 -8.41
N ASP A 533 5.12 21.30 -9.71
CA ASP A 533 4.06 20.52 -10.37
C ASP A 533 3.93 19.12 -9.76
N VAL A 534 5.02 18.54 -9.27
CA VAL A 534 4.95 17.25 -8.56
C VAL A 534 4.49 17.42 -7.10
N MET A 535 4.93 18.42 -6.35
CA MET A 535 4.76 18.48 -4.89
C MET A 535 3.69 19.44 -4.38
N TYR A 536 3.14 20.30 -5.25
CA TYR A 536 2.15 21.32 -4.88
C TYR A 536 0.93 21.35 -5.80
N LYS A 537 0.78 20.34 -6.66
CA LYS A 537 -0.35 20.28 -7.61
C LYS A 537 -1.69 19.98 -6.95
N ASP A 538 -1.66 19.09 -5.95
CA ASP A 538 -2.87 18.59 -5.29
C ASP A 538 -2.90 18.93 -3.78
N GLU A 539 -1.73 19.00 -3.13
CA GLU A 539 -1.57 19.22 -1.69
C GLU A 539 -0.21 19.89 -1.40
N ASP A 540 -0.04 20.60 -0.27
CA ASP A 540 1.27 21.03 0.22
C ASP A 540 2.05 19.81 0.77
N CYS A 541 2.81 19.17 -0.11
CA CYS A 541 3.57 17.98 0.24
C CYS A 541 4.81 18.28 1.10
N TYR A 542 5.20 19.54 1.32
CA TYR A 542 6.33 19.89 2.18
C TYR A 542 5.89 19.95 3.64
N THR A 543 4.82 20.68 3.93
CA THR A 543 4.26 20.76 5.28
C THR A 543 3.63 19.43 5.68
N HIS A 544 2.91 18.77 4.76
CA HIS A 544 2.25 17.48 4.96
C HIS A 544 3.03 16.36 4.25
N ALA A 545 4.20 16.01 4.78
CA ALA A 545 5.15 15.14 4.10
C ALA A 545 4.74 13.65 4.06
N GLU A 546 3.75 13.23 4.83
CA GLU A 546 3.32 11.82 5.00
C GLU A 546 2.84 11.16 3.70
N GLY A 547 2.28 11.96 2.77
CA GLY A 547 1.68 11.52 1.51
C GLY A 547 2.67 11.41 0.34
N LYS A 548 2.52 12.28 -0.67
CA LYS A 548 3.26 12.17 -1.94
C LYS A 548 4.77 12.38 -1.79
N MET A 549 5.21 13.30 -0.92
CA MET A 549 6.62 13.55 -0.64
C MET A 549 7.32 12.30 -0.11
N LYS A 550 6.73 11.64 0.89
CA LYS A 550 7.23 10.38 1.44
C LYS A 550 7.43 9.33 0.37
N LYS A 551 6.44 9.14 -0.50
CA LYS A 551 6.50 8.14 -1.58
C LYS A 551 7.62 8.45 -2.58
N CYS A 552 7.83 9.72 -2.91
CA CYS A 552 8.93 10.14 -3.78
C CYS A 552 10.29 9.85 -3.13
N ILE A 553 10.46 10.23 -1.86
CA ILE A 553 11.69 9.95 -1.11
C ILE A 553 11.91 8.44 -0.98
N GLN A 554 10.87 7.65 -0.71
CA GLN A 554 10.99 6.19 -0.67
C GLN A 554 11.50 5.64 -2.00
N ALA A 555 10.88 6.05 -3.11
CA ALA A 555 11.26 5.59 -4.44
C ALA A 555 12.69 5.98 -4.84
N LEU A 556 13.15 7.17 -4.43
CA LEU A 556 14.45 7.71 -4.80
C LEU A 556 15.57 7.31 -3.84
N LEU A 557 15.29 7.19 -2.55
CA LEU A 557 16.29 7.08 -1.48
C LEU A 557 16.13 5.83 -0.59
N VAL A 558 15.06 5.05 -0.68
CA VAL A 558 14.82 3.88 0.20
C VAL A 558 14.70 2.57 -0.56
N ASP A 559 13.98 2.56 -1.68
CA ASP A 559 13.70 1.34 -2.42
C ASP A 559 14.73 1.18 -3.56
N PRO A 560 15.70 0.25 -3.47
CA PRO A 560 16.62 0.01 -4.56
C PRO A 560 15.93 -0.67 -5.75
N LEU A 561 16.46 -0.47 -6.95
CA LEU A 561 16.07 -1.28 -8.10
C LEU A 561 16.71 -2.66 -7.98
N MET A 562 15.89 -3.72 -8.05
CA MET A 562 16.35 -5.10 -8.07
C MET A 562 17.33 -5.31 -9.24
N GLN A 563 18.59 -5.62 -8.94
CA GLN A 563 19.59 -5.97 -9.94
C GLN A 563 19.37 -7.43 -10.37
N THR A 564 19.28 -7.66 -11.68
CA THR A 564 19.40 -9.00 -12.26
C THR A 564 20.88 -9.27 -12.54
N SER A 565 21.57 -10.01 -11.66
CA SER A 565 22.98 -10.39 -11.86
C SER A 565 23.27 -11.82 -11.39
N PRO A 566 24.28 -12.50 -11.97
CA PRO A 566 24.53 -13.93 -11.81
C PRO A 566 25.11 -14.28 -10.43
N LYS A 567 24.81 -15.49 -9.97
CA LYS A 567 25.29 -16.11 -8.73
C LYS A 567 26.73 -15.74 -8.33
N THR A 568 26.88 -15.00 -7.24
CA THR A 568 28.10 -14.99 -6.41
C THR A 568 27.78 -14.66 -4.95
N SER A 569 28.49 -15.33 -4.06
CA SER A 569 28.21 -15.56 -2.65
C SER A 569 28.73 -14.48 -1.68
N MET A 570 28.14 -14.46 -0.47
CA MET A 570 28.57 -13.80 0.79
C MET A 570 28.28 -12.28 0.87
N CYS A 571 28.03 -11.64 2.02
CA CYS A 571 28.14 -12.00 3.44
C CYS A 571 27.09 -11.22 4.27
N SER A 572 26.53 -11.83 5.32
CA SER A 572 25.65 -11.19 6.32
C SER A 572 26.45 -10.33 7.31
N THR A 573 26.04 -9.07 7.51
CA THR A 573 26.37 -8.29 8.71
C THR A 573 25.07 -7.81 9.36
N ASN A 574 24.65 -8.55 10.39
CA ASN A 574 23.68 -8.10 11.39
C ASN A 574 24.24 -6.89 12.13
N THR A 575 23.43 -5.84 12.30
CA THR A 575 23.63 -4.89 13.40
C THR A 575 22.29 -4.65 14.08
N SER A 576 22.11 -5.31 15.23
CA SER A 576 21.06 -5.06 16.21
C SER A 576 21.22 -3.67 16.82
N VAL A 577 20.13 -2.90 16.94
CA VAL A 577 20.05 -1.79 17.90
C VAL A 577 18.73 -1.94 18.66
N LEU A 578 18.81 -2.61 19.80
CA LEU A 578 17.76 -2.70 20.81
C LEU A 578 18.45 -2.42 22.14
N ASP A 579 18.56 -1.14 22.50
CA ASP A 579 19.04 -0.70 23.80
C ASP A 579 18.16 0.44 24.32
N CYS A 580 16.93 0.09 24.73
CA CYS A 580 16.07 0.93 25.56
C CYS A 580 15.02 0.08 26.32
N PHE A 581 15.43 -0.94 27.06
CA PHE A 581 14.58 -1.52 28.11
C PHE A 581 15.44 -1.87 29.33
N LYS A 582 15.35 -1.05 30.39
CA LYS A 582 15.88 -1.42 31.71
C LYS A 582 14.85 -2.33 32.40
N PRO A 583 15.23 -3.54 32.82
CA PRO A 583 14.35 -4.42 33.58
C PRO A 583 14.39 -4.02 35.05
N ASP A 584 13.56 -3.06 35.46
CA ASP A 584 13.34 -2.76 36.88
C ASP A 584 11.85 -2.48 37.13
N ALA A 585 11.05 -3.55 37.16
CA ALA A 585 9.78 -3.54 37.88
C ALA A 585 9.50 -4.97 38.37
N LYS A 586 9.65 -5.20 39.68
CA LYS A 586 9.03 -6.35 40.34
C LYS A 586 7.52 -6.19 40.21
N PHE A 587 6.92 -6.89 39.25
CA PHE A 587 5.47 -7.02 39.14
C PHE A 587 4.93 -7.61 40.44
N ASN A 588 4.04 -6.87 41.11
CA ASN A 588 3.33 -7.34 42.28
C ASN A 588 2.24 -8.32 41.80
N MET A 589 2.63 -9.57 41.50
CA MET A 589 1.78 -10.63 40.93
C MET A 589 0.69 -11.18 41.86
N ARG A 590 0.43 -10.57 43.03
CA ARG A 590 -0.33 -11.25 44.09
C ARG A 590 -1.86 -11.18 44.00
N ASP A 591 -2.43 -10.35 43.12
CA ASP A 591 -3.89 -10.11 43.07
C ASP A 591 -4.51 -10.09 41.66
N ARG A 592 -3.83 -10.58 40.60
CA ARG A 592 -4.40 -10.63 39.24
C ARG A 592 -4.81 -12.06 38.87
N ASN A 593 -5.98 -12.19 38.23
CA ASN A 593 -6.37 -13.44 37.59
C ASN A 593 -5.37 -13.76 36.47
N THR A 594 -5.17 -15.05 36.17
CA THR A 594 -4.38 -15.53 35.03
C THR A 594 -4.97 -16.84 34.56
N ALA A 595 -5.02 -17.06 33.25
CA ALA A 595 -5.33 -18.37 32.67
C ALA A 595 -4.05 -19.21 32.53
N ASN A 596 -4.15 -20.53 32.74
CA ASN A 596 -3.02 -21.45 32.69
C ASN A 596 -2.72 -21.90 31.26
N TYR A 597 -2.27 -20.98 30.41
CA TYR A 597 -1.93 -21.30 29.03
C TYR A 597 -0.59 -22.03 28.90
N HIS A 598 -0.55 -23.09 28.07
CA HIS A 598 0.72 -23.73 27.74
C HIS A 598 1.56 -22.82 26.80
N PRO A 599 2.90 -22.84 26.91
CA PRO A 599 3.78 -22.06 26.02
C PRO A 599 3.68 -22.54 24.57
N SER A 600 4.22 -21.77 23.62
CA SER A 600 4.30 -22.19 22.23
C SER A 600 4.97 -23.56 22.09
N ILE A 601 4.29 -24.47 21.38
CA ILE A 601 4.79 -25.82 21.08
C ILE A 601 5.85 -25.80 19.97
N TRP A 602 5.98 -24.68 19.25
CA TRP A 602 6.88 -24.50 18.12
C TRP A 602 8.20 -23.82 18.49
N LYS A 603 8.22 -23.06 19.59
CA LYS A 603 9.38 -22.27 20.02
C LYS A 603 9.97 -21.49 18.82
N ASP A 604 11.25 -21.67 18.55
CA ASP A 604 11.99 -20.99 17.49
C ASP A 604 12.00 -21.76 16.15
N TYR A 605 11.24 -22.85 16.00
CA TYR A 605 11.32 -23.76 14.83
C TYR A 605 11.21 -23.03 13.49
N PHE A 606 10.31 -22.05 13.37
CA PHE A 606 10.07 -21.37 12.09
C PHE A 606 11.04 -20.20 11.81
N LEU A 607 11.82 -19.73 12.79
CA LEU A 607 12.78 -18.64 12.59
C LEU A 607 13.85 -18.97 11.54
N GLN A 608 14.18 -20.25 11.40
CA GLN A 608 15.14 -20.72 10.38
C GLN A 608 14.71 -20.39 8.94
N TYR A 609 13.43 -20.07 8.72
CA TYR A 609 12.89 -19.71 7.40
C TYR A 609 12.91 -18.19 7.14
N ALA A 610 13.14 -17.35 8.16
CA ALA A 610 13.16 -15.88 8.00
C ALA A 610 14.33 -15.40 7.12
N SER A 611 15.50 -16.04 7.28
CA SER A 611 16.72 -15.70 6.54
C SER A 611 16.92 -16.52 5.26
N GLN A 612 15.99 -17.41 4.92
CA GLN A 612 16.12 -18.22 3.70
C GLN A 612 15.79 -17.36 2.48
N SER A 613 16.81 -17.08 1.65
CA SER A 613 16.60 -16.48 0.33
C SER A 613 15.80 -17.45 -0.53
N MET A 614 14.70 -16.99 -1.12
CA MET A 614 13.94 -17.74 -2.10
C MET A 614 14.70 -17.83 -3.43
N GLU A 615 15.74 -18.66 -3.50
CA GLU A 615 16.14 -19.24 -4.78
C GLU A 615 15.13 -20.33 -5.11
N PHE A 616 13.99 -19.92 -5.64
CA PHE A 616 13.14 -20.87 -6.34
C PHE A 616 13.91 -21.39 -7.54
N ASP A 617 14.07 -22.70 -7.60
CA ASP A 617 14.62 -23.36 -8.76
C ASP A 617 13.83 -22.92 -10.01
N HIS A 618 14.52 -22.22 -10.91
CA HIS A 618 13.95 -21.68 -12.15
C HIS A 618 13.40 -22.82 -13.01
N GLU A 619 13.96 -24.03 -12.89
CA GLU A 619 13.47 -25.24 -13.54
C GLU A 619 12.11 -25.67 -12.99
N THR A 620 11.93 -25.72 -11.66
CA THR A 620 10.65 -26.00 -11.00
C THR A 620 9.55 -25.00 -11.39
N LYS A 621 9.83 -23.69 -11.41
CA LYS A 621 8.85 -22.68 -11.87
C LYS A 621 8.45 -22.89 -13.34
N ALA A 622 9.43 -23.10 -14.22
CA ALA A 622 9.17 -23.38 -15.62
C ALA A 622 8.37 -24.68 -15.82
N GLN A 623 8.63 -25.71 -15.01
CA GLN A 623 7.89 -26.96 -15.01
C GLN A 623 6.44 -26.77 -14.59
N ILE A 624 6.18 -26.01 -13.51
CA ILE A 624 4.83 -25.64 -13.07
C ILE A 624 4.07 -24.94 -14.21
N GLU A 625 4.66 -23.92 -14.84
CA GLU A 625 4.03 -23.19 -15.95
C GLU A 625 3.75 -24.08 -17.17
N ASN A 626 4.65 -25.02 -17.49
CA ASN A 626 4.41 -25.98 -18.56
C ASN A 626 3.26 -26.95 -18.23
N LEU A 627 3.19 -27.43 -16.99
CA LEU A 627 2.11 -28.31 -16.53
C LEU A 627 0.76 -27.58 -16.52
N LYS A 628 0.70 -26.31 -16.08
CA LYS A 628 -0.50 -25.48 -16.17
C LYS A 628 -1.03 -25.40 -17.60
N LYS A 629 -0.17 -25.13 -18.58
CA LYS A 629 -0.55 -25.11 -20.02
C LYS A 629 -1.11 -26.44 -20.50
N GLN A 630 -0.62 -27.57 -19.97
CA GLN A 630 -1.18 -28.88 -20.29
C GLN A 630 -2.57 -29.07 -19.67
N VAL A 631 -2.78 -28.64 -18.44
CA VAL A 631 -4.10 -28.70 -17.77
C VAL A 631 -5.12 -27.81 -18.48
N VAL A 632 -4.74 -26.60 -18.92
CA VAL A 632 -5.61 -25.75 -19.76
C VAL A 632 -6.05 -26.51 -21.01
N LYS A 633 -5.13 -27.21 -21.70
CA LYS A 633 -5.48 -28.06 -22.86
C LYS A 633 -6.44 -29.19 -22.50
N MET A 634 -6.34 -29.74 -21.29
CA MET A 634 -7.29 -30.78 -20.82
C MET A 634 -8.69 -30.20 -20.62
N LEU A 635 -8.79 -28.97 -20.08
CA LEU A 635 -10.04 -28.26 -19.79
C LEU A 635 -10.77 -27.75 -21.05
N ILE A 636 -10.04 -27.22 -22.05
CA ILE A 636 -10.65 -26.63 -23.27
C ILE A 636 -10.99 -27.66 -24.36
N ASP A 637 -10.73 -28.94 -24.12
CA ASP A 637 -11.00 -30.01 -25.07
C ASP A 637 -12.51 -30.30 -25.13
N ALA A 638 -13.16 -29.65 -26.08
CA ALA A 638 -14.60 -29.76 -26.34
C ALA A 638 -15.08 -31.16 -26.78
N SER A 639 -14.17 -32.13 -26.98
CA SER A 639 -14.54 -33.51 -27.32
C SER A 639 -14.88 -34.39 -26.11
N LYS A 640 -14.58 -33.94 -24.88
CA LYS A 640 -14.82 -34.74 -23.66
C LYS A 640 -16.32 -34.85 -23.33
N PRO A 641 -16.79 -36.02 -22.88
CA PRO A 641 -18.13 -36.16 -22.33
C PRO A 641 -18.25 -35.39 -21.01
N ILE A 642 -19.48 -35.02 -20.65
CA ILE A 642 -19.76 -34.23 -19.45
C ILE A 642 -19.22 -34.86 -18.16
N GLU A 643 -19.29 -36.19 -18.03
CA GLU A 643 -18.78 -36.91 -16.86
C GLU A 643 -17.27 -36.67 -16.67
N GLU A 644 -16.48 -36.76 -17.74
CA GLU A 644 -15.04 -36.51 -17.68
C GLU A 644 -14.71 -35.04 -17.37
N ILE A 645 -15.52 -34.09 -17.85
CA ILE A 645 -15.33 -32.65 -17.55
C ILE A 645 -15.60 -32.39 -16.06
N VAL A 646 -16.71 -32.92 -15.55
CA VAL A 646 -17.12 -32.76 -14.15
C VAL A 646 -16.11 -33.41 -13.21
N ASP A 647 -15.65 -34.62 -13.51
CA ASP A 647 -14.61 -35.32 -12.75
C ASP A 647 -13.27 -34.56 -12.80
N LEU A 648 -12.91 -33.99 -13.96
CA LEU A 648 -11.69 -33.20 -14.10
C LEU A 648 -11.72 -31.91 -13.25
N ILE A 649 -12.86 -31.20 -13.22
CA ILE A 649 -13.04 -30.01 -12.39
C ILE A 649 -12.93 -30.37 -10.92
N ASP A 650 -13.65 -31.41 -10.47
CA ASP A 650 -13.58 -31.86 -9.07
C ASP A 650 -12.16 -32.25 -8.68
N LEU A 651 -11.46 -32.98 -9.55
CA LEU A 651 -10.09 -33.39 -9.32
C LEU A 651 -9.14 -32.18 -9.19
N ILE A 652 -9.26 -31.16 -10.05
CA ILE A 652 -8.47 -29.92 -9.96
C ILE A 652 -8.76 -29.16 -8.65
N CYS A 653 -10.04 -29.10 -8.25
CA CYS A 653 -10.45 -28.49 -6.98
C CYS A 653 -9.87 -29.23 -5.78
N ARG A 654 -10.03 -30.56 -5.73
CA ARG A 654 -9.55 -31.42 -4.63
C ARG A 654 -8.02 -31.49 -4.56
N LEU A 655 -7.32 -31.32 -5.67
CA LEU A 655 -5.85 -31.21 -5.70
C LEU A 655 -5.34 -29.83 -5.26
N GLY A 656 -6.22 -28.86 -5.00
CA GLY A 656 -5.86 -27.54 -4.49
C GLY A 656 -5.18 -26.63 -5.52
N ILE A 657 -5.33 -26.93 -6.81
CA ILE A 657 -4.71 -26.19 -7.93
C ILE A 657 -5.72 -25.40 -8.77
N HIS A 658 -7.00 -25.39 -8.38
CA HIS A 658 -8.08 -24.67 -9.06
C HIS A 658 -7.86 -23.16 -9.16
N TYR A 659 -7.12 -22.55 -8.22
CA TYR A 659 -6.83 -21.11 -8.24
C TYR A 659 -6.01 -20.65 -9.45
N HIS A 660 -5.40 -21.59 -10.21
CA HIS A 660 -4.74 -21.29 -11.50
C HIS A 660 -5.69 -21.28 -12.69
N PHE A 661 -6.91 -21.79 -12.53
CA PHE A 661 -7.84 -22.09 -13.62
C PHE A 661 -9.26 -21.54 -13.34
N GLU A 662 -9.37 -20.49 -12.52
CA GLU A 662 -10.66 -19.95 -12.08
C GLU A 662 -11.51 -19.52 -13.29
N SER A 663 -10.91 -18.88 -14.30
CA SER A 663 -11.64 -18.45 -15.50
C SER A 663 -12.14 -19.64 -16.32
N GLU A 664 -11.30 -20.65 -16.56
CA GLU A 664 -11.66 -21.85 -17.32
C GLU A 664 -12.75 -22.66 -16.61
N ILE A 665 -12.63 -22.84 -15.29
CA ILE A 665 -13.63 -23.55 -14.48
C ILE A 665 -14.96 -22.80 -14.48
N ASP A 666 -14.93 -21.47 -14.32
CA ASP A 666 -16.12 -20.62 -14.33
C ASP A 666 -16.87 -20.72 -15.67
N GLU A 667 -16.15 -20.63 -16.79
CA GLU A 667 -16.72 -20.76 -18.12
C GLU A 667 -17.32 -22.14 -18.36
N LEU A 668 -16.61 -23.21 -17.96
CA LEU A 668 -17.10 -24.58 -18.09
C LEU A 668 -18.36 -24.80 -17.26
N LEU A 669 -18.34 -24.44 -15.97
CA LEU A 669 -19.52 -24.60 -15.11
C LEU A 669 -20.69 -23.73 -15.58
N GLN A 670 -20.44 -22.56 -16.18
CA GLN A 670 -21.48 -21.75 -16.81
C GLN A 670 -22.10 -22.46 -18.03
N GLN A 671 -21.29 -23.05 -18.90
CA GLN A 671 -21.77 -23.82 -20.05
C GLN A 671 -22.55 -25.06 -19.61
N ILE A 672 -22.04 -25.79 -18.62
CA ILE A 672 -22.70 -26.96 -18.04
C ILE A 672 -24.04 -26.56 -17.44
N HIS A 673 -24.08 -25.51 -16.61
CA HIS A 673 -25.34 -25.00 -16.05
C HIS A 673 -26.34 -24.66 -17.15
N LYS A 674 -25.92 -23.93 -18.20
CA LYS A 674 -26.78 -23.55 -19.32
C LYS A 674 -27.35 -24.75 -20.11
N ASN A 675 -26.54 -25.79 -20.30
CA ASN A 675 -26.90 -26.92 -21.17
C ASN A 675 -27.62 -28.05 -20.41
N TYR A 676 -27.33 -28.21 -19.13
CA TYR A 676 -27.82 -29.30 -18.28
C TYR A 676 -28.77 -28.84 -17.18
N THR A 677 -29.17 -27.57 -17.15
CA THR A 677 -30.18 -27.07 -16.20
C THR A 677 -31.37 -26.48 -16.93
N LYS A 678 -32.59 -26.87 -16.54
CA LYS A 678 -33.84 -26.30 -17.06
C LYS A 678 -34.79 -26.01 -15.91
N ASN A 679 -35.30 -24.79 -15.84
CA ASN A 679 -36.15 -24.32 -14.72
C ASN A 679 -35.49 -24.55 -13.34
N GLY A 680 -34.17 -24.43 -13.27
CA GLY A 680 -33.39 -24.70 -12.06
C GLY A 680 -33.08 -26.17 -11.79
N GLU A 681 -33.70 -27.14 -12.48
CA GLU A 681 -33.42 -28.57 -12.27
C GLU A 681 -32.34 -29.08 -13.23
N ILE A 682 -31.44 -29.92 -12.71
CA ILE A 682 -30.45 -30.62 -13.55
C ILE A 682 -31.18 -31.69 -14.38
N ILE A 683 -30.96 -31.69 -15.69
CA ILE A 683 -31.62 -32.56 -16.67
C ILE A 683 -30.60 -33.32 -17.53
N ASN A 684 -31.06 -34.33 -18.28
CA ASN A 684 -30.27 -35.06 -19.28
C ASN A 684 -29.00 -35.73 -18.71
N LEU A 685 -29.02 -36.11 -17.44
CA LEU A 685 -28.05 -37.04 -16.85
C LEU A 685 -28.73 -38.38 -16.65
N ASP A 686 -28.03 -39.46 -17.01
CA ASP A 686 -28.45 -40.84 -16.76
C ASP A 686 -28.72 -41.08 -15.26
N ASP A 687 -29.26 -42.25 -14.89
CA ASP A 687 -29.49 -42.65 -13.50
C ASP A 687 -28.17 -43.00 -12.76
N ASN A 688 -27.23 -42.06 -12.74
CA ASN A 688 -25.95 -42.12 -12.04
C ASN A 688 -25.98 -41.12 -10.86
N LEU A 689 -26.14 -41.64 -9.63
CA LEU A 689 -26.22 -40.82 -8.43
C LEU A 689 -24.93 -40.03 -8.18
N ARG A 690 -23.77 -40.67 -8.35
CA ARG A 690 -22.44 -40.04 -8.18
C ARG A 690 -22.30 -38.79 -9.03
N LEU A 691 -22.52 -38.92 -10.35
CA LEU A 691 -22.36 -37.81 -11.28
C LEU A 691 -23.35 -36.68 -11.01
N LEU A 692 -24.61 -37.01 -10.72
CA LEU A 692 -25.63 -36.00 -10.44
C LEU A 692 -25.35 -35.24 -9.14
N ALA A 693 -24.99 -35.94 -8.07
CA ALA A 693 -24.67 -35.32 -6.79
C ALA A 693 -23.40 -34.47 -6.89
N LEU A 694 -22.38 -34.95 -7.59
CA LEU A 694 -21.15 -34.21 -7.86
C LEU A 694 -21.43 -32.92 -8.65
N LEU A 695 -22.19 -33.00 -9.75
CA LEU A 695 -22.53 -31.82 -10.53
C LEU A 695 -23.36 -30.83 -9.71
N PHE A 696 -24.32 -31.31 -8.92
CA PHE A 696 -25.10 -30.47 -8.01
C PHE A 696 -24.18 -29.71 -7.04
N ARG A 697 -23.23 -30.41 -6.42
CA ARG A 697 -22.23 -29.84 -5.51
C ARG A 697 -21.39 -28.76 -6.18
N LEU A 698 -20.78 -29.05 -7.33
CA LEU A 698 -19.93 -28.09 -8.05
C LEU A 698 -20.73 -26.85 -8.50
N LEU A 699 -21.94 -27.03 -9.03
CA LEU A 699 -22.79 -25.90 -9.44
C LEU A 699 -23.18 -25.02 -8.25
N ARG A 700 -23.55 -25.61 -7.11
CA ARG A 700 -23.85 -24.86 -5.87
C ARG A 700 -22.63 -24.12 -5.33
N GLN A 701 -21.45 -24.75 -5.33
CA GLN A 701 -20.19 -24.10 -4.93
C GLN A 701 -19.84 -22.90 -5.82
N GLN A 702 -20.18 -22.98 -7.12
CA GLN A 702 -20.02 -21.88 -8.08
C GLN A 702 -21.15 -20.82 -8.01
N GLY A 703 -22.07 -20.98 -7.06
CA GLY A 703 -23.18 -20.08 -6.79
C GLY A 703 -24.40 -20.28 -7.69
N TYR A 704 -24.50 -21.35 -8.48
CA TYR A 704 -25.71 -21.61 -9.25
C TYR A 704 -26.81 -22.20 -8.37
N HIS A 705 -27.99 -21.57 -8.39
CA HIS A 705 -29.17 -22.08 -7.69
C HIS A 705 -29.81 -23.24 -8.47
N VAL A 706 -29.27 -24.45 -8.30
CA VAL A 706 -29.84 -25.70 -8.84
C VAL A 706 -30.80 -26.36 -7.84
N SER A 707 -31.98 -26.80 -8.28
CA SER A 707 -33.05 -27.34 -7.46
C SER A 707 -32.72 -28.75 -6.92
N PRO A 708 -32.96 -29.03 -5.62
CA PRO A 708 -32.74 -30.34 -5.03
C PRO A 708 -33.79 -31.38 -5.47
N ASN A 709 -34.87 -30.97 -6.15
CA ASN A 709 -35.91 -31.87 -6.64
C ASN A 709 -35.38 -32.98 -7.56
N VAL A 710 -34.22 -32.76 -8.18
CA VAL A 710 -33.57 -33.75 -9.02
C VAL A 710 -33.27 -35.05 -8.26
N PHE A 711 -33.18 -35.01 -6.92
CA PHE A 711 -32.98 -36.18 -6.08
C PHE A 711 -34.26 -36.98 -5.79
N ASN A 712 -35.45 -36.46 -6.11
CA ASN A 712 -36.72 -37.18 -5.91
C ASN A 712 -36.79 -38.49 -6.70
N LYS A 713 -36.07 -38.60 -7.83
CA LYS A 713 -36.02 -39.83 -8.62
C LYS A 713 -35.35 -41.02 -7.90
N TYR A 714 -34.64 -40.75 -6.80
CA TYR A 714 -34.01 -41.78 -5.96
C TYR A 714 -34.86 -42.17 -4.75
N LYS A 715 -36.07 -41.62 -4.63
CA LYS A 715 -37.05 -42.02 -3.62
C LYS A 715 -37.86 -43.24 -4.08
N ASP A 716 -38.32 -44.04 -3.13
CA ASP A 716 -39.22 -45.16 -3.35
C ASP A 716 -40.70 -44.72 -3.42
N GLU A 717 -41.60 -45.68 -3.61
CA GLU A 717 -43.05 -45.43 -3.70
C GLU A 717 -43.65 -44.83 -2.42
N ASN A 718 -42.95 -44.94 -1.28
CA ASN A 718 -43.36 -44.36 0.00
C ASN A 718 -42.82 -42.94 0.21
N GLY A 719 -42.05 -42.41 -0.74
CA GLY A 719 -41.43 -41.08 -0.66
C GLY A 719 -40.14 -41.03 0.14
N ASN A 720 -39.55 -42.17 0.52
CA ASN A 720 -38.28 -42.25 1.24
C ASN A 720 -37.12 -42.53 0.28
N PHE A 721 -35.90 -42.07 0.59
CA PHE A 721 -34.72 -42.45 -0.21
C PHE A 721 -34.54 -43.98 -0.24
N SER A 722 -34.40 -44.53 -1.44
CA SER A 722 -34.40 -45.97 -1.68
C SER A 722 -33.21 -46.66 -1.03
N GLU A 723 -33.46 -47.73 -0.26
CA GLU A 723 -32.43 -48.60 0.32
C GLU A 723 -31.48 -49.21 -0.74
N LYS A 724 -31.89 -49.25 -2.01
CA LYS A 724 -31.04 -49.76 -3.10
C LYS A 724 -29.79 -48.90 -3.31
N LEU A 725 -29.82 -47.62 -2.93
CA LEU A 725 -28.69 -46.68 -3.07
C LEU A 725 -27.47 -47.09 -2.26
N VAL A 726 -27.64 -47.90 -1.21
CA VAL A 726 -26.54 -48.41 -0.37
C VAL A 726 -25.54 -49.26 -1.17
N LYS A 727 -25.94 -49.78 -2.34
CA LYS A 727 -25.04 -50.51 -3.24
C LYS A 727 -24.05 -49.59 -3.99
N ASP A 728 -24.40 -48.33 -4.17
CA ASP A 728 -23.58 -47.29 -4.80
C ASP A 728 -22.96 -46.41 -3.72
N VAL A 729 -21.89 -46.91 -3.10
CA VAL A 729 -21.22 -46.24 -1.98
C VAL A 729 -20.65 -44.89 -2.41
N GLU A 730 -20.09 -44.79 -3.61
CA GLU A 730 -19.52 -43.55 -4.15
C GLU A 730 -20.61 -42.51 -4.41
N GLY A 731 -21.73 -42.91 -5.03
CA GLY A 731 -22.88 -42.04 -5.19
C GLY A 731 -23.48 -41.57 -3.87
N LEU A 732 -23.48 -42.44 -2.84
CA LEU A 732 -23.96 -42.09 -1.52
C LEU A 732 -23.05 -41.11 -0.78
N VAL A 733 -21.72 -41.22 -0.96
CA VAL A 733 -20.75 -40.24 -0.43
C VAL A 733 -20.92 -38.90 -1.12
N GLU A 734 -21.01 -38.85 -2.45
CA GLU A 734 -21.21 -37.57 -3.16
C GLU A 734 -22.56 -36.93 -2.83
N LEU A 735 -23.62 -37.74 -2.63
CA LEU A 735 -24.90 -37.22 -2.13
C LEU A 735 -24.75 -36.60 -0.74
N TYR A 736 -24.00 -37.25 0.15
CA TYR A 736 -23.70 -36.72 1.48
C TYR A 736 -22.92 -35.40 1.40
N GLU A 737 -21.88 -35.31 0.56
CA GLU A 737 -21.11 -34.08 0.36
C GLU A 737 -21.96 -32.94 -0.24
N ALA A 738 -22.82 -33.26 -1.22
CA ALA A 738 -23.77 -32.31 -1.80
C ALA A 738 -24.77 -31.76 -0.77
N CYS A 739 -25.20 -32.58 0.19
CA CYS A 739 -26.14 -32.16 1.25
C CYS A 739 -25.55 -31.12 2.22
N HIS A 740 -24.23 -30.90 2.24
CA HIS A 740 -23.62 -29.82 3.03
C HIS A 740 -23.81 -28.43 2.42
N LEU A 741 -24.28 -28.36 1.17
CA LEU A 741 -24.62 -27.12 0.44
C LEU A 741 -26.11 -26.76 0.49
N ARG A 742 -26.89 -27.46 1.31
CA ARG A 742 -28.32 -27.19 1.50
C ARG A 742 -28.56 -25.80 2.08
N ILE A 743 -29.68 -25.20 1.70
CA ILE A 743 -30.20 -23.92 2.22
C ILE A 743 -31.51 -24.12 2.98
N HIS A 744 -32.08 -23.05 3.53
CA HIS A 744 -33.37 -23.13 4.21
C HIS A 744 -34.51 -23.52 3.26
N GLY A 745 -35.44 -24.34 3.75
CA GLY A 745 -36.61 -24.80 2.97
C GLY A 745 -36.36 -26.01 2.07
N GLU A 746 -35.14 -26.55 2.01
CA GLU A 746 -34.80 -27.71 1.17
C GLU A 746 -34.98 -29.05 1.90
N GLU A 747 -36.23 -29.40 2.24
CA GLU A 747 -36.56 -30.64 2.98
C GLU A 747 -35.97 -31.91 2.35
N ILE A 748 -35.91 -31.95 1.01
CA ILE A 748 -35.32 -33.09 0.27
C ILE A 748 -33.85 -33.30 0.65
N LEU A 749 -33.06 -32.23 0.81
CA LEU A 749 -31.65 -32.36 1.19
C LEU A 749 -31.47 -32.63 2.68
N ASP A 750 -32.39 -32.17 3.53
CA ASP A 750 -32.39 -32.54 4.95
C ASP A 750 -32.68 -34.06 5.11
N GLU A 751 -33.66 -34.59 4.37
CA GLU A 751 -33.94 -36.03 4.31
C GLU A 751 -32.77 -36.84 3.70
N ALA A 752 -32.18 -36.34 2.60
CA ALA A 752 -31.04 -36.97 1.94
C ALA A 752 -29.83 -37.02 2.86
N TYR A 753 -29.56 -35.94 3.60
CA TYR A 753 -28.49 -35.89 4.59
C TYR A 753 -28.69 -36.93 5.69
N ALA A 754 -29.89 -37.00 6.27
CA ALA A 754 -30.22 -37.95 7.33
C ALA A 754 -30.09 -39.40 6.84
N PHE A 755 -30.60 -39.68 5.64
CA PHE A 755 -30.47 -40.99 5.00
C PHE A 755 -29.01 -41.34 4.74
N ALA A 756 -28.28 -40.52 3.98
CA ALA A 756 -26.91 -40.80 3.57
C ALA A 756 -25.98 -40.93 4.78
N SER A 757 -26.08 -40.03 5.76
CA SER A 757 -25.29 -40.10 6.99
C SER A 757 -25.52 -41.42 7.75
N THR A 758 -26.79 -41.81 7.93
CA THR A 758 -27.15 -43.05 8.64
C THR A 758 -26.62 -44.28 7.91
N LYS A 759 -26.79 -44.33 6.59
CA LYS A 759 -26.35 -45.47 5.78
C LYS A 759 -24.84 -45.57 5.69
N LEU A 760 -24.14 -44.46 5.46
CA LEU A 760 -22.67 -44.41 5.45
C LEU A 760 -22.08 -44.88 6.79
N LYS A 761 -22.62 -44.40 7.92
CA LYS A 761 -22.22 -44.88 9.27
C LYS A 761 -22.42 -46.39 9.43
N SER A 762 -23.55 -46.92 8.94
CA SER A 762 -23.87 -48.35 9.05
C SER A 762 -22.96 -49.24 8.20
N ILE A 763 -22.56 -48.80 7.01
CA ILE A 763 -21.78 -49.62 6.09
C ILE A 763 -20.27 -49.44 6.26
N ALA A 764 -19.80 -48.36 6.89
CA ALA A 764 -18.37 -48.04 7.00
C ALA A 764 -17.51 -49.20 7.54
N THR A 765 -18.04 -49.99 8.48
CA THR A 765 -17.35 -51.16 9.06
C THR A 765 -17.25 -52.37 8.12
N GLN A 766 -18.00 -52.37 7.02
CA GLN A 766 -18.10 -53.47 6.05
C GLN A 766 -17.32 -53.16 4.75
N LEU A 767 -16.85 -51.93 4.57
CA LEU A 767 -16.10 -51.50 3.39
C LEU A 767 -14.63 -51.93 3.46
N LYS A 768 -13.97 -51.94 2.30
CA LYS A 768 -12.51 -52.12 2.24
C LYS A 768 -11.82 -51.02 3.06
N PRO A 769 -10.69 -51.29 3.74
CA PRO A 769 -10.07 -50.32 4.66
C PRO A 769 -9.85 -48.92 4.09
N SER A 770 -9.40 -48.79 2.84
CA SER A 770 -9.19 -47.50 2.17
C SER A 770 -10.50 -46.73 1.95
N LEU A 771 -11.54 -47.41 1.47
CA LEU A 771 -12.86 -46.82 1.24
C LEU A 771 -13.57 -46.51 2.57
N ALA A 772 -13.44 -47.37 3.57
CA ALA A 772 -13.92 -47.13 4.93
C ALA A 772 -13.29 -45.88 5.54
N ALA A 773 -11.98 -45.68 5.36
CA ALA A 773 -11.27 -44.50 5.83
C ALA A 773 -11.72 -43.21 5.10
N GLN A 774 -12.04 -43.30 3.80
CA GLN A 774 -12.62 -42.17 3.07
C GLN A 774 -14.03 -41.82 3.57
N VAL A 775 -14.91 -42.82 3.74
CA VAL A 775 -16.26 -42.62 4.26
C VAL A 775 -16.24 -42.07 5.69
N ASN A 776 -15.45 -42.67 6.59
CA ASN A 776 -15.33 -42.20 7.97
C ASN A 776 -14.79 -40.77 8.02
N TYR A 777 -13.86 -40.42 7.14
CA TYR A 777 -13.38 -39.06 7.07
C TYR A 777 -14.44 -38.10 6.56
N SER A 778 -15.17 -38.38 5.48
CA SER A 778 -16.26 -37.50 5.02
C SER A 778 -17.33 -37.31 6.10
N LEU A 779 -17.65 -38.36 6.85
CA LEU A 779 -18.57 -38.28 8.00
C LEU A 779 -18.02 -37.39 9.13
N LYS A 780 -16.69 -37.38 9.33
CA LYS A 780 -16.01 -36.53 10.32
C LYS A 780 -15.83 -35.10 9.81
N GLN A 781 -15.43 -34.90 8.57
CA GLN A 781 -15.18 -33.61 7.95
C GLN A 781 -15.67 -33.64 6.50
N SER A 782 -16.74 -32.91 6.22
CA SER A 782 -17.22 -32.73 4.84
C SER A 782 -16.26 -31.87 4.04
N LEU A 783 -16.16 -32.11 2.74
CA LEU A 783 -15.32 -31.33 1.82
C LEU A 783 -15.71 -29.84 1.83
N HIS A 784 -17.01 -29.52 1.85
CA HIS A 784 -17.47 -28.13 1.80
C HIS A 784 -17.09 -27.33 3.05
N ARG A 785 -17.03 -27.96 4.21
CA ARG A 785 -16.68 -27.34 5.49
C ARG A 785 -15.21 -27.51 5.88
N GLY A 786 -14.44 -28.26 5.08
CA GLY A 786 -13.00 -28.49 5.29
C GLY A 786 -12.12 -27.33 4.83
N LEU A 787 -10.86 -27.31 5.29
CA LEU A 787 -9.87 -26.30 4.89
C LEU A 787 -9.27 -26.66 3.53
N PRO A 788 -9.40 -25.82 2.48
CA PRO A 788 -9.04 -26.20 1.11
C PRO A 788 -7.64 -26.80 0.95
N ARG A 789 -6.63 -26.21 1.60
CA ARG A 789 -5.24 -26.70 1.52
C ARG A 789 -4.99 -27.94 2.35
N LEU A 790 -5.69 -28.13 3.46
CA LEU A 790 -5.57 -29.35 4.27
C LEU A 790 -6.23 -30.52 3.54
N GLU A 791 -7.42 -30.30 2.97
CA GLU A 791 -8.11 -31.28 2.12
C GLU A 791 -7.25 -31.65 0.92
N ALA A 792 -6.64 -30.66 0.26
CA ALA A 792 -5.72 -30.92 -0.85
C ALA A 792 -4.49 -31.73 -0.43
N ARG A 793 -3.86 -31.39 0.71
CA ARG A 793 -2.69 -32.10 1.23
C ARG A 793 -3.00 -33.58 1.48
N ARG A 794 -4.17 -33.88 2.03
CA ARG A 794 -4.66 -35.24 2.26
C ARG A 794 -4.99 -35.93 0.94
N PHE A 795 -5.71 -35.24 0.05
CA PHE A 795 -6.17 -35.82 -1.20
C PHE A 795 -5.05 -36.13 -2.19
N ILE A 796 -3.98 -35.32 -2.24
CA ILE A 796 -2.79 -35.60 -3.06
C ILE A 796 -2.21 -36.99 -2.73
N SER A 797 -2.13 -37.36 -1.46
CA SER A 797 -1.64 -38.68 -1.04
C SER A 797 -2.59 -39.81 -1.46
N ILE A 798 -3.90 -39.60 -1.36
CA ILE A 798 -4.91 -40.57 -1.81
C ILE A 798 -4.83 -40.73 -3.35
N TYR A 799 -4.73 -39.63 -4.08
CA TYR A 799 -4.68 -39.63 -5.53
C TYR A 799 -3.39 -40.25 -6.08
N GLU A 800 -2.27 -40.12 -5.36
CA GLU A 800 -1.03 -40.82 -5.71
C GLU A 800 -1.14 -42.35 -5.63
N GLU A 801 -1.95 -42.87 -4.71
CA GLU A 801 -2.18 -44.31 -4.56
C GLU A 801 -3.11 -44.89 -5.64
N ASP A 802 -3.87 -44.04 -6.34
CA ASP A 802 -4.74 -44.46 -7.44
C ASP A 802 -3.88 -44.89 -8.65
N PRO A 803 -3.94 -46.15 -9.11
CA PRO A 803 -3.16 -46.60 -10.27
C PRO A 803 -3.55 -45.91 -11.59
N THR A 804 -4.68 -45.20 -11.63
CA THR A 804 -5.20 -44.51 -12.81
C THR A 804 -4.97 -42.99 -12.79
N HIS A 805 -4.25 -42.48 -11.79
CA HIS A 805 -4.06 -41.04 -11.64
C HIS A 805 -3.42 -40.40 -12.88
N ASN A 806 -3.95 -39.24 -13.25
CA ASN A 806 -3.35 -38.37 -14.24
C ASN A 806 -2.02 -37.82 -13.70
N HIS A 807 -0.91 -38.28 -14.29
CA HIS A 807 0.44 -37.88 -13.89
C HIS A 807 0.68 -36.36 -13.99
N THR A 808 0.11 -35.68 -14.98
CA THR A 808 0.26 -34.22 -15.14
C THR A 808 -0.37 -33.48 -13.97
N LEU A 809 -1.60 -33.84 -13.59
CA LEU A 809 -2.33 -33.21 -12.48
C LEU A 809 -1.67 -33.51 -11.13
N LEU A 810 -1.28 -34.77 -10.88
CA LEU A 810 -0.60 -35.13 -9.64
C LEU A 810 0.75 -34.40 -9.52
N THR A 811 1.54 -34.36 -10.59
CA THR A 811 2.84 -33.68 -10.58
C THR A 811 2.67 -32.18 -10.34
N LEU A 812 1.71 -31.54 -11.03
CA LEU A 812 1.41 -30.12 -10.82
C LEU A 812 0.99 -29.85 -9.38
N ALA A 813 0.08 -30.65 -8.82
CA ALA A 813 -0.39 -30.50 -7.45
C ALA A 813 0.73 -30.60 -6.41
N LYS A 814 1.65 -31.56 -6.57
CA LYS A 814 2.80 -31.73 -5.68
C LYS A 814 3.78 -30.55 -5.74
N LEU A 815 4.13 -30.14 -6.96
CA LEU A 815 5.06 -29.02 -7.17
C LEU A 815 4.46 -27.70 -6.68
N ASP A 816 3.20 -27.42 -7.03
CA ASP A 816 2.47 -26.24 -6.59
C ASP A 816 2.30 -26.23 -5.06
N PHE A 817 1.97 -27.37 -4.46
CA PHE A 817 1.80 -27.45 -3.01
C PHE A 817 3.08 -27.05 -2.29
N ASN A 818 4.22 -27.65 -2.67
CA ASN A 818 5.52 -27.35 -2.08
C ASN A 818 5.99 -25.93 -2.39
N PHE A 819 5.68 -25.42 -3.60
CA PHE A 819 6.00 -24.04 -3.98
C PHE A 819 5.34 -23.03 -3.03
N LEU A 820 4.03 -23.17 -2.82
CA LEU A 820 3.30 -22.32 -1.89
C LEU A 820 3.70 -22.58 -0.44
N GLN A 821 3.93 -23.82 -0.04
CA GLN A 821 4.40 -24.15 1.30
C GLN A 821 5.72 -23.44 1.64
N ASN A 822 6.64 -23.32 0.67
CA ASN A 822 7.88 -22.56 0.87
C ASN A 822 7.63 -21.06 1.04
N LEU A 823 6.69 -20.48 0.28
CA LEU A 823 6.22 -19.11 0.49
C LEU A 823 5.66 -18.92 1.88
N HIS A 824 4.76 -19.81 2.31
CA HIS A 824 4.12 -19.73 3.61
C HIS A 824 5.12 -19.93 4.75
N ARG A 825 6.12 -20.81 4.61
CA ARG A 825 7.22 -20.97 5.59
C ARG A 825 8.03 -19.71 5.77
N GLN A 826 8.36 -19.02 4.67
CA GLN A 826 9.08 -17.76 4.73
C GLN A 826 8.23 -16.68 5.40
N GLU A 827 6.93 -16.58 5.03
CA GLU A 827 5.99 -15.66 5.67
C GLU A 827 5.91 -15.92 7.19
N VAL A 828 5.74 -17.18 7.60
CA VAL A 828 5.71 -17.59 9.01
C VAL A 828 7.03 -17.29 9.70
N GLY A 829 8.17 -17.52 9.04
CA GLY A 829 9.50 -17.19 9.57
C GLY A 829 9.63 -15.70 9.87
N ASN A 830 9.33 -14.83 8.91
CA ASN A 830 9.38 -13.38 9.06
C ASN A 830 8.42 -12.88 10.16
N ILE A 831 7.22 -13.47 10.24
CA ILE A 831 6.25 -13.12 11.28
C ILE A 831 6.70 -13.60 12.66
N THR A 832 7.33 -14.78 12.74
CA THR A 832 7.90 -15.30 14.00
C THR A 832 9.05 -14.41 14.47
N GLU A 833 9.86 -13.88 13.55
CA GLU A 833 10.91 -12.90 13.86
C GLU A 833 10.32 -11.61 14.45
N TRP A 834 9.32 -11.03 13.78
CA TRP A 834 8.55 -9.88 14.31
C TRP A 834 7.95 -10.16 15.69
N TRP A 835 7.35 -11.33 15.90
CA TRP A 835 6.77 -11.73 17.18
C TRP A 835 7.81 -11.85 18.29
N LYS A 836 9.01 -12.35 17.94
CA LYS A 836 10.13 -12.47 18.86
C LYS A 836 10.70 -11.10 19.26
N GLU A 837 10.70 -10.12 18.36
CA GLU A 837 11.07 -8.73 18.67
C GLU A 837 10.11 -8.08 19.68
N LEU A 838 8.82 -8.38 19.59
CA LEU A 838 7.83 -7.95 20.60
C LEU A 838 8.07 -8.61 21.96
N ASN A 839 8.67 -9.81 21.97
CA ASN A 839 9.02 -10.58 23.16
C ASN A 839 7.81 -10.83 24.08
N VAL A 840 6.68 -11.22 23.47
CA VAL A 840 5.38 -11.40 24.14
C VAL A 840 5.48 -12.39 25.31
N ALA A 841 6.17 -13.51 25.14
CA ALA A 841 6.34 -14.52 26.21
C ALA A 841 6.98 -13.96 27.49
N VAL A 842 7.79 -12.89 27.41
CA VAL A 842 8.43 -12.26 28.57
C VAL A 842 7.68 -11.00 29.01
N LYS A 843 7.26 -10.14 28.06
CA LYS A 843 6.62 -8.87 28.36
C LYS A 843 5.14 -9.01 28.74
N LEU A 844 4.47 -10.05 28.22
CA LEU A 844 3.05 -10.35 28.40
C LEU A 844 2.86 -11.85 28.71
N PRO A 845 3.45 -12.37 29.81
CA PRO A 845 3.49 -13.80 30.10
C PRO A 845 2.12 -14.42 30.42
N TYR A 846 1.08 -13.59 30.57
CA TYR A 846 -0.31 -14.02 30.77
C TYR A 846 -1.02 -14.37 29.45
N ALA A 847 -0.52 -13.89 28.31
CA ALA A 847 -1.17 -14.06 27.02
C ALA A 847 -0.75 -15.36 26.32
N ARG A 848 -1.62 -15.90 25.47
CA ARG A 848 -1.36 -17.06 24.64
C ARG A 848 -0.26 -16.75 23.62
N ASP A 849 0.80 -17.56 23.64
CA ASP A 849 1.86 -17.52 22.63
C ASP A 849 1.50 -18.45 21.45
N ARG A 850 0.78 -17.89 20.47
CA ARG A 850 0.09 -18.64 19.39
C ARG A 850 0.34 -18.08 17.99
N ILE A 851 1.49 -17.46 17.74
CA ILE A 851 1.76 -16.81 16.46
C ILE A 851 1.71 -17.78 15.26
N VAL A 852 2.15 -19.03 15.44
CA VAL A 852 2.14 -20.03 14.36
C VAL A 852 0.72 -20.53 14.08
N GLU A 853 -0.10 -20.66 15.12
CA GLU A 853 -1.51 -20.99 15.03
C GLU A 853 -2.29 -19.86 14.34
N CYS A 854 -1.98 -18.59 14.65
CA CYS A 854 -2.48 -17.43 13.92
C CYS A 854 -2.10 -17.47 12.42
N CYS A 855 -0.87 -17.87 12.08
CA CYS A 855 -0.47 -18.08 10.69
C CYS A 855 -1.35 -19.13 10.00
N ASN A 856 -1.58 -20.28 10.66
CA ASN A 856 -2.46 -21.33 10.13
C ASN A 856 -3.89 -20.84 9.92
N TRP A 857 -4.40 -20.03 10.85
CA TRP A 857 -5.71 -19.39 10.75
C TRP A 857 -5.84 -18.53 9.51
N ILE A 858 -4.88 -17.64 9.28
CA ILE A 858 -4.97 -16.73 8.14
C ILE A 858 -4.67 -17.43 6.81
N LEU A 859 -3.83 -18.48 6.80
CA LEU A 859 -3.62 -19.33 5.64
C LEU A 859 -4.90 -20.05 5.20
N ALA A 860 -5.81 -20.36 6.12
CA ALA A 860 -7.13 -20.88 5.78
C ALA A 860 -8.01 -19.84 5.06
N VAL A 861 -7.87 -18.55 5.38
CA VAL A 861 -8.67 -17.46 4.77
C VAL A 861 -8.27 -17.24 3.30
N TYR A 862 -6.97 -17.17 3.01
CA TYR A 862 -6.41 -17.15 1.65
C TYR A 862 -4.99 -17.71 1.62
N PHE A 863 -4.76 -18.74 0.80
CA PHE A 863 -3.45 -19.39 0.64
C PHE A 863 -2.73 -18.96 -0.65
N GLU A 864 -3.45 -18.33 -1.57
CA GLU A 864 -3.01 -17.97 -2.91
C GLU A 864 -1.86 -16.95 -2.85
N PRO A 865 -0.85 -17.01 -3.74
CA PRO A 865 0.39 -16.24 -3.59
C PRO A 865 0.18 -14.72 -3.68
N GLN A 866 -0.80 -14.26 -4.46
CA GLN A 866 -1.13 -12.84 -4.61
C GLN A 866 -1.58 -12.16 -3.31
N TYR A 867 -2.02 -12.92 -2.32
CA TYR A 867 -2.48 -12.40 -1.02
C TYR A 867 -1.39 -12.43 0.06
N SER A 868 -0.11 -12.56 -0.30
CA SER A 868 1.01 -12.60 0.67
C SER A 868 1.03 -11.43 1.65
N GLN A 869 0.92 -10.20 1.14
CA GLN A 869 0.91 -9.01 2.02
C GLN A 869 -0.37 -8.94 2.88
N ALA A 870 -1.52 -9.29 2.30
CA ALA A 870 -2.77 -9.40 3.04
C ALA A 870 -2.66 -10.41 4.19
N ARG A 871 -1.92 -11.52 4.01
CA ARG A 871 -1.72 -12.53 5.07
C ARG A 871 -0.86 -11.97 6.18
N LYS A 872 0.31 -11.41 5.84
CA LYS A 872 1.25 -10.88 6.84
C LYS A 872 0.57 -9.85 7.73
N MET A 873 -0.18 -8.93 7.14
CA MET A 873 -0.98 -7.96 7.89
C MET A 873 -2.00 -8.64 8.80
N LEU A 874 -2.87 -9.48 8.23
CA LEU A 874 -3.98 -10.07 8.99
C LEU A 874 -3.48 -11.01 10.10
N ILE A 875 -2.33 -11.67 9.92
CA ILE A 875 -1.66 -12.49 10.95
C ILE A 875 -1.21 -11.62 12.13
N LYS A 876 -0.57 -10.48 11.87
CA LYS A 876 -0.18 -9.55 12.93
C LYS A 876 -1.41 -9.05 13.70
N LEU A 877 -2.50 -8.72 12.98
CA LEU A 877 -3.75 -8.25 13.58
C LEU A 877 -4.43 -9.32 14.45
N ILE A 878 -4.61 -10.55 13.97
CA ILE A 878 -5.23 -11.61 14.78
C ILE A 878 -4.37 -11.97 16.01
N ALA A 879 -3.04 -11.93 15.89
CA ALA A 879 -2.15 -12.18 17.02
C ALA A 879 -2.27 -11.11 18.11
N LEU A 880 -2.35 -9.83 17.74
CA LEU A 880 -2.61 -8.76 18.71
C LEU A 880 -4.04 -8.83 19.26
N MET A 881 -5.02 -9.20 18.45
CA MET A 881 -6.39 -9.41 18.93
C MET A 881 -6.47 -10.50 19.99
N SER A 882 -5.75 -11.62 19.81
CA SER A 882 -5.68 -12.66 20.84
C SER A 882 -5.03 -12.17 22.13
N ILE A 883 -4.00 -11.31 22.06
CA ILE A 883 -3.44 -10.71 23.27
C ILE A 883 -4.45 -9.77 23.94
N ILE A 884 -5.20 -8.99 23.15
CA ILE A 884 -6.22 -8.09 23.69
C ILE A 884 -7.32 -8.91 24.36
N ASP A 885 -7.80 -9.97 23.72
CA ASP A 885 -8.74 -10.95 24.28
C ASP A 885 -8.26 -11.47 25.64
N ASP A 886 -7.03 -12.01 25.70
CA ASP A 886 -6.42 -12.47 26.97
C ASP A 886 -6.28 -11.36 28.02
N THR A 887 -6.09 -10.11 27.57
CA THR A 887 -6.01 -8.96 28.46
C THR A 887 -7.37 -8.66 29.10
N TYR A 888 -8.45 -8.69 28.33
CA TYR A 888 -9.81 -8.46 28.85
C TYR A 888 -10.31 -9.62 29.68
N ASP A 889 -10.00 -10.85 29.27
CA ASP A 889 -10.51 -12.06 29.89
C ASP A 889 -9.79 -12.45 31.17
N ALA A 890 -8.46 -12.29 31.19
CA ALA A 890 -7.62 -13.04 32.10
C ALA A 890 -6.55 -12.21 32.80
N TYR A 891 -6.48 -10.88 32.65
CA TYR A 891 -5.39 -10.12 33.27
C TYR A 891 -5.71 -8.69 33.69
N GLY A 892 -6.35 -7.91 32.82
CA GLY A 892 -6.62 -6.50 33.02
C GLY A 892 -7.65 -6.26 34.12
N THR A 893 -7.42 -5.24 34.94
CA THR A 893 -8.44 -4.79 35.91
C THR A 893 -9.49 -3.95 35.19
N ILE A 894 -10.72 -3.89 35.72
CA ILE A 894 -11.82 -3.16 35.07
C ILE A 894 -11.48 -1.68 34.76
N ASP A 895 -10.69 -1.02 35.61
CA ASP A 895 -10.25 0.36 35.42
C ASP A 895 -9.18 0.48 34.31
N GLU A 896 -8.23 -0.46 34.26
CA GLU A 896 -7.22 -0.52 33.18
C GLU A 896 -7.88 -0.81 31.83
N LEU A 897 -8.82 -1.75 31.78
CA LEU A 897 -9.57 -2.11 30.57
C LEU A 897 -10.40 -0.93 30.05
N LYS A 898 -10.97 -0.12 30.95
CA LYS A 898 -11.66 1.11 30.57
C LYS A 898 -10.72 2.11 29.89
N LEU A 899 -9.54 2.34 30.45
CA LEU A 899 -8.53 3.22 29.84
C LEU A 899 -8.09 2.69 28.47
N PHE A 900 -7.89 1.38 28.34
CA PHE A 900 -7.55 0.76 27.05
C PHE A 900 -8.67 0.90 26.02
N THR A 901 -9.93 0.72 26.43
CA THR A 901 -11.10 0.96 25.57
C THR A 901 -11.13 2.40 25.08
N GLU A 902 -10.97 3.38 25.98
CA GLU A 902 -10.97 4.80 25.66
C GLU A 902 -9.78 5.19 24.75
N ALA A 903 -8.62 4.55 24.90
CA ALA A 903 -7.49 4.74 24.01
C ALA A 903 -7.80 4.24 22.58
N ILE A 904 -8.36 3.04 22.43
CA ILE A 904 -8.76 2.49 21.12
C ILE A 904 -9.88 3.33 20.47
N GLU A 905 -10.81 3.87 21.26
CA GLU A 905 -11.86 4.77 20.75
C GLU A 905 -11.30 6.10 20.25
N ARG A 906 -10.32 6.68 20.98
CA ARG A 906 -9.63 7.92 20.56
C ARG A 906 -8.74 7.70 19.35
N TRP A 907 -8.09 6.53 19.26
CA TRP A 907 -7.16 6.16 18.19
C TRP A 907 -6.05 7.19 17.98
N ASP A 908 -5.45 7.65 19.08
CA ASP A 908 -4.37 8.63 19.10
C ASP A 908 -3.18 8.08 19.90
N ILE A 909 -1.96 8.28 19.38
CA ILE A 909 -0.71 7.89 20.04
C ILE A 909 -0.50 8.59 21.40
N SER A 910 -1.09 9.78 21.58
CA SER A 910 -1.07 10.48 22.87
C SER A 910 -1.72 9.68 24.00
N SER A 911 -2.63 8.75 23.67
CA SER A 911 -3.28 7.87 24.65
C SER A 911 -2.33 6.88 25.31
N LEU A 912 -1.10 6.71 24.80
CA LEU A 912 -0.08 5.85 25.43
C LEU A 912 0.27 6.30 26.85
N ASP A 913 0.26 7.59 27.13
CA ASP A 913 0.64 8.12 28.45
C ASP A 913 -0.36 7.72 29.55
N ASP A 914 -1.62 7.47 29.16
CA ASP A 914 -2.71 7.08 30.06
C ASP A 914 -2.73 5.57 30.38
N LEU A 915 -1.99 4.75 29.61
CA LEU A 915 -2.05 3.29 29.70
C LEU A 915 -1.00 2.69 30.65
N PRO A 916 -1.29 1.57 31.33
CA PRO A 916 -0.28 0.76 32.00
C PRO A 916 0.80 0.26 31.03
N GLU A 917 2.05 0.11 31.49
CA GLU A 917 3.19 -0.29 30.65
C GLU A 917 2.96 -1.54 29.79
N TYR A 918 2.28 -2.55 30.31
CA TYR A 918 2.00 -3.78 29.54
C TYR A 918 0.99 -3.53 28.40
N MET A 919 0.02 -2.64 28.60
CA MET A 919 -0.96 -2.23 27.58
C MET A 919 -0.38 -1.30 26.53
N LYS A 920 0.61 -0.48 26.89
CA LYS A 920 1.33 0.39 25.94
C LYS A 920 1.93 -0.41 24.80
N LEU A 921 2.57 -1.55 25.11
CA LEU A 921 3.14 -2.44 24.09
C LEU A 921 2.08 -2.92 23.09
N ILE A 922 0.90 -3.30 23.58
CA ILE A 922 -0.21 -3.81 22.76
C ILE A 922 -0.73 -2.69 21.84
N TYR A 923 -1.04 -1.53 22.43
CA TYR A 923 -1.61 -0.39 21.72
C TYR A 923 -0.63 0.19 20.69
N GLU A 924 0.64 0.38 21.07
CA GLU A 924 1.69 0.87 20.16
C GLU A 924 1.91 -0.10 18.99
N SER A 925 1.90 -1.41 19.24
CA SER A 925 2.05 -2.41 18.18
C SER A 925 0.87 -2.39 17.21
N LEU A 926 -0.34 -2.18 17.71
CA LEU A 926 -1.55 -2.09 16.91
C LEU A 926 -1.54 -0.85 16.01
N LEU A 927 -1.20 0.32 16.56
CA LEU A 927 -1.03 1.56 15.80
C LEU A 927 0.02 1.38 14.70
N LYS A 928 1.19 0.82 15.02
CA LYS A 928 2.28 0.59 14.05
C LYS A 928 1.86 -0.29 12.88
N ILE A 929 1.06 -1.33 13.11
CA ILE A 929 0.55 -2.19 12.02
C ILE A 929 -0.38 -1.40 11.12
N PHE A 930 -1.35 -0.67 11.69
CA PHE A 930 -2.27 0.12 10.87
C PHE A 930 -1.56 1.24 10.11
N GLU A 931 -0.57 1.91 10.72
CA GLU A 931 0.29 2.87 10.03
C GLU A 931 1.13 2.22 8.92
N GLU A 932 1.68 1.02 9.12
CA GLU A 932 2.40 0.25 8.10
C GLU A 932 1.51 0.01 6.88
N VAL A 933 0.30 -0.47 7.13
CA VAL A 933 -0.71 -0.76 6.10
C VAL A 933 -1.21 0.52 5.42
N GLU A 934 -1.43 1.59 6.18
CA GLU A 934 -1.90 2.87 5.66
C GLU A 934 -0.92 3.45 4.64
N ARG A 935 0.37 3.46 4.99
CA ARG A 935 1.44 3.89 4.07
C ARG A 935 1.46 3.10 2.77
N GLU A 936 1.15 1.80 2.81
CA GLU A 936 1.07 0.96 1.62
C GLU A 936 -0.17 1.26 0.78
N LEU A 937 -1.35 1.41 1.41
CA LEU A 937 -2.62 1.68 0.73
C LEU A 937 -2.74 3.10 0.20
N GLU A 938 -2.11 4.09 0.84
CA GLU A 938 -2.07 5.46 0.37
C GLU A 938 -1.42 5.55 -1.02
N LYS A 939 -0.43 4.71 -1.32
CA LYS A 939 0.19 4.62 -2.66
C LYS A 939 -0.83 4.20 -3.72
N GLN A 940 -1.86 3.47 -3.32
CA GLN A 940 -2.93 2.95 -4.17
C GLN A 940 -4.20 3.84 -4.15
N GLY A 941 -4.22 4.92 -3.35
CA GLY A 941 -5.45 5.73 -3.14
C GLY A 941 -6.54 5.00 -2.34
N ARG A 942 -6.17 3.99 -1.53
CA ARG A 942 -7.08 3.06 -0.83
C ARG A 942 -7.00 3.15 0.70
N ALA A 943 -6.39 4.22 1.25
CA ALA A 943 -6.28 4.42 2.70
C ALA A 943 -7.64 4.47 3.41
N TYR A 944 -8.70 4.88 2.71
CA TYR A 944 -10.07 4.87 3.23
C TYR A 944 -10.56 3.48 3.70
N CYS A 945 -9.91 2.37 3.32
CA CYS A 945 -10.29 1.04 3.79
C CYS A 945 -10.02 0.86 5.29
N ILE A 946 -9.01 1.55 5.82
CA ILE A 946 -8.51 1.39 7.20
C ILE A 946 -9.53 1.88 8.23
N LYS A 947 -10.20 3.02 7.97
CA LYS A 947 -11.27 3.52 8.85
C LYS A 947 -12.37 2.48 9.11
N TYR A 948 -12.68 1.59 8.16
CA TYR A 948 -13.68 0.54 8.36
C TYR A 948 -13.18 -0.53 9.31
N SER A 949 -11.93 -0.97 9.16
CA SER A 949 -11.31 -1.95 10.05
C SER A 949 -11.12 -1.41 11.47
N ILE A 950 -10.62 -0.17 11.64
CA ILE A 950 -10.51 0.48 12.95
C ILE A 950 -11.88 0.60 13.63
N LYS A 951 -12.93 0.95 12.87
CA LYS A 951 -14.28 1.05 13.42
C LYS A 951 -14.84 -0.30 13.89
N GLU A 952 -14.58 -1.38 13.16
CA GLU A 952 -14.97 -2.72 13.64
C GLU A 952 -14.13 -3.16 14.85
N LEU A 953 -12.84 -2.83 14.89
CA LEU A 953 -11.99 -3.05 16.05
C LEU A 953 -12.54 -2.34 17.29
N GLN A 954 -12.90 -1.06 17.18
CA GLN A 954 -13.51 -0.29 18.27
C GLN A 954 -14.77 -0.97 18.81
N LYS A 955 -15.64 -1.49 17.93
CA LYS A 955 -16.83 -2.25 18.33
C LYS A 955 -16.46 -3.54 19.06
N THR A 956 -15.44 -4.27 18.59
CA THR A 956 -14.94 -5.48 19.27
C THR A 956 -14.45 -5.18 20.67
N ILE A 957 -13.64 -4.12 20.84
CA ILE A 957 -13.13 -3.74 22.16
C ILE A 957 -14.26 -3.26 23.10
N GLN A 958 -15.27 -2.57 22.58
CA GLN A 958 -16.47 -2.23 23.34
C GLN A 958 -17.25 -3.47 23.79
N ALA A 959 -17.31 -4.52 22.95
CA ALA A 959 -17.94 -5.79 23.31
C ALA A 959 -17.14 -6.51 24.41
N TYR A 960 -15.81 -6.59 24.30
CA TYR A 960 -14.96 -7.13 25.36
C TYR A 960 -15.10 -6.36 26.67
N MET A 961 -15.17 -5.03 26.63
CA MET A 961 -15.42 -4.22 27.83
C MET A 961 -16.80 -4.50 28.44
N THR A 962 -17.79 -4.88 27.62
CA THR A 962 -19.13 -5.26 28.08
C THR A 962 -19.10 -6.63 28.77
N GLU A 963 -18.43 -7.61 28.20
CA GLU A 963 -18.25 -8.94 28.82
C GLU A 963 -17.45 -8.86 30.12
N ALA A 964 -16.38 -8.06 30.15
CA ALA A 964 -15.62 -7.79 31.37
C ALA A 964 -16.48 -7.15 32.47
N LYS A 965 -17.42 -6.25 32.11
CA LYS A 965 -18.40 -5.70 33.07
C LYS A 965 -19.40 -6.75 33.53
N TRP A 966 -19.85 -7.64 32.66
CA TRP A 966 -20.73 -8.74 33.04
C TRP A 966 -20.07 -9.63 34.07
N LEU A 967 -18.82 -10.03 33.80
CA LEU A 967 -18.01 -10.82 34.72
C LEU A 967 -17.82 -10.11 36.07
N ASN A 968 -17.32 -8.87 36.06
CA ASN A 968 -17.06 -8.10 37.28
C ASN A 968 -18.31 -7.88 38.14
N ASN A 969 -19.47 -7.69 37.50
CA ASN A 969 -20.74 -7.46 38.20
C ASN A 969 -21.52 -8.76 38.49
N LYS A 970 -20.98 -9.92 38.10
CA LYS A 970 -21.68 -11.22 38.14
C LYS A 970 -23.05 -11.17 37.48
N TYR A 971 -23.15 -10.36 36.42
CA TYR A 971 -24.34 -10.23 35.62
C TYR A 971 -24.41 -11.38 34.63
N ILE A 972 -25.56 -12.06 34.62
CA ILE A 972 -25.82 -13.12 33.65
C ILE A 972 -26.76 -12.53 32.59
N PRO A 973 -26.29 -12.29 31.35
CA PRO A 973 -27.11 -11.70 30.30
C PRO A 973 -28.23 -12.64 29.85
N THR A 974 -29.31 -12.10 29.29
CA THR A 974 -30.28 -12.92 28.51
C THR A 974 -29.61 -13.53 27.29
N MET A 975 -30.14 -14.62 26.75
CA MET A 975 -29.63 -15.24 25.51
C MET A 975 -29.54 -14.21 24.38
N ALA A 976 -30.55 -13.35 24.24
CA ALA A 976 -30.57 -12.31 23.21
C ALA A 976 -29.49 -11.24 23.44
N GLU A 977 -29.31 -10.79 24.68
CA GLU A 977 -28.24 -9.85 25.05
C GLU A 977 -26.85 -10.47 24.84
N TYR A 978 -26.68 -11.73 25.23
CA TYR A 978 -25.44 -12.48 25.04
C TYR A 978 -25.08 -12.53 23.56
N ILE A 979 -25.96 -13.05 22.69
CA ILE A 979 -25.70 -13.18 21.25
C ILE A 979 -25.36 -11.83 20.61
N GLN A 980 -26.03 -10.76 21.02
CA GLN A 980 -25.76 -9.42 20.48
C GLN A 980 -24.33 -8.93 20.74
N ILE A 981 -23.78 -9.23 21.91
CA ILE A 981 -22.43 -8.83 22.30
C ILE A 981 -21.39 -9.86 21.86
N SER A 982 -21.65 -11.13 22.10
CA SER A 982 -20.70 -12.22 21.92
C SER A 982 -20.38 -12.49 20.45
N THR A 983 -21.30 -12.14 19.54
CA THR A 983 -21.02 -12.14 18.09
C THR A 983 -20.06 -11.02 17.70
N ILE A 984 -20.01 -9.91 18.42
CA ILE A 984 -19.03 -8.85 18.17
C ILE A 984 -17.69 -9.19 18.83
N SER A 985 -17.71 -9.71 20.06
CA SER A 985 -16.51 -10.10 20.82
C SER A 985 -15.78 -11.31 20.23
N SER A 986 -16.39 -12.10 19.35
CA SER A 986 -15.66 -13.14 18.60
C SER A 986 -14.59 -12.58 17.65
N ALA A 987 -14.53 -11.25 17.48
CA ALA A 987 -13.65 -10.52 16.58
C ALA A 987 -13.83 -10.85 15.08
N TYR A 988 -14.74 -11.75 14.70
CA TYR A 988 -15.00 -12.13 13.32
C TYR A 988 -15.42 -10.96 12.42
N PRO A 989 -16.33 -10.06 12.83
CA PRO A 989 -16.65 -8.87 12.03
C PRO A 989 -15.42 -8.00 11.71
N PHE A 990 -14.52 -7.85 12.69
CA PHE A 990 -13.25 -7.14 12.52
C PHE A 990 -12.29 -7.89 11.58
N LEU A 991 -12.09 -9.20 11.79
CA LEU A 991 -11.19 -10.00 10.97
C LEU A 991 -11.66 -10.07 9.52
N VAL A 992 -12.96 -10.28 9.28
CA VAL A 992 -13.55 -10.29 7.93
C VAL A 992 -13.29 -8.94 7.24
N THR A 993 -13.61 -7.84 7.91
CA THR A 993 -13.41 -6.49 7.34
C THR A 993 -11.95 -6.23 7.03
N SER A 994 -11.05 -6.61 7.94
CA SER A 994 -9.60 -6.46 7.77
C SER A 994 -9.05 -7.34 6.65
N SER A 995 -9.63 -8.51 6.43
CA SER A 995 -9.21 -9.44 5.36
C SER A 995 -9.33 -8.86 3.96
N TYR A 996 -10.21 -7.86 3.76
CA TYR A 996 -10.43 -7.22 2.46
C TYR A 996 -9.42 -6.14 2.11
N ILE A 997 -8.69 -5.61 3.10
CA ILE A 997 -7.75 -4.50 2.91
C ILE A 997 -6.68 -4.85 1.87
N GLY A 998 -6.06 -6.02 2.03
CA GLY A 998 -4.97 -6.49 1.18
C GLY A 998 -5.39 -7.16 -0.14
N MET A 999 -6.68 -7.10 -0.52
CA MET A 999 -7.18 -7.75 -1.73
C MET A 999 -7.00 -6.93 -3.02
N GLY A 1000 -6.28 -5.79 -2.97
CA GLY A 1000 -6.04 -4.94 -4.14
C GLY A 1000 -7.29 -4.19 -4.62
N ASP A 1001 -7.23 -3.64 -5.84
CA ASP A 1001 -8.20 -2.66 -6.35
C ASP A 1001 -9.65 -3.16 -6.48
N ILE A 1002 -9.86 -4.48 -6.46
CA ILE A 1002 -11.20 -5.09 -6.45
C ILE A 1002 -11.98 -4.80 -5.17
N ALA A 1003 -11.29 -4.52 -4.05
CA ALA A 1003 -11.89 -4.17 -2.78
C ALA A 1003 -12.13 -2.66 -2.71
N VAL A 1004 -13.18 -2.23 -3.41
CA VAL A 1004 -13.68 -0.85 -3.44
C VAL A 1004 -14.51 -0.50 -2.20
N GLU A 1005 -14.76 0.78 -1.95
CA GLU A 1005 -15.45 1.25 -0.74
C GLU A 1005 -16.82 0.61 -0.50
N ASP A 1006 -17.58 0.33 -1.56
CA ASP A 1006 -18.90 -0.28 -1.43
C ASP A 1006 -18.85 -1.71 -0.84
N ILE A 1007 -17.74 -2.43 -1.03
CA ILE A 1007 -17.51 -3.73 -0.39
C ILE A 1007 -17.36 -3.55 1.13
N PHE A 1008 -16.64 -2.51 1.56
CA PHE A 1008 -16.47 -2.19 2.98
C PHE A 1008 -17.78 -1.70 3.62
N LYS A 1009 -18.59 -0.91 2.90
CA LYS A 1009 -19.94 -0.54 3.35
C LYS A 1009 -20.85 -1.75 3.48
N TRP A 1010 -20.80 -2.67 2.49
CA TRP A 1010 -21.57 -3.91 2.52
C TRP A 1010 -21.17 -4.77 3.73
N VAL A 1011 -19.87 -5.05 3.92
CA VAL A 1011 -19.43 -5.97 4.99
C VAL A 1011 -19.70 -5.41 6.39
N THR A 1012 -19.53 -4.09 6.58
CA THR A 1012 -19.81 -3.43 7.87
C THR A 1012 -21.30 -3.18 8.13
N SER A 1013 -22.17 -3.41 7.13
CA SER A 1013 -23.63 -3.46 7.32
C SER A 1013 -24.12 -4.73 8.02
N LYS A 1014 -23.20 -5.67 8.32
CA LYS A 1014 -23.45 -7.00 8.90
C LYS A 1014 -24.39 -7.84 8.01
N PRO A 1015 -23.96 -8.18 6.79
CA PRO A 1015 -24.74 -9.01 5.90
C PRO A 1015 -24.91 -10.41 6.48
N LYS A 1016 -25.95 -11.11 6.03
CA LYS A 1016 -26.39 -12.41 6.58
C LYS A 1016 -25.25 -13.43 6.65
N ILE A 1017 -24.39 -13.50 5.63
CA ILE A 1017 -23.21 -14.41 5.61
C ILE A 1017 -22.20 -14.12 6.73
N VAL A 1018 -21.97 -12.85 7.06
CA VAL A 1018 -21.04 -12.45 8.13
C VAL A 1018 -21.64 -12.80 9.49
N THR A 1019 -22.93 -12.53 9.68
CA THR A 1019 -23.66 -12.93 10.89
C THR A 1019 -23.62 -14.44 11.08
N ALA A 1020 -23.88 -15.21 10.02
CA ALA A 1020 -23.85 -16.66 10.06
C ALA A 1020 -22.44 -17.22 10.39
N SER A 1021 -21.39 -16.73 9.73
CA SER A 1021 -20.00 -17.11 10.04
C SER A 1021 -19.62 -16.81 11.49
N THR A 1022 -20.13 -15.69 12.01
CA THR A 1022 -19.93 -15.28 13.40
C THR A 1022 -20.70 -16.16 14.40
N ILE A 1023 -21.92 -16.58 14.07
CA ILE A 1023 -22.70 -17.54 14.87
C ILE A 1023 -21.97 -18.89 14.92
N ILE A 1024 -21.44 -19.37 13.79
CA ILE A 1024 -20.64 -20.60 13.75
C ILE A 1024 -19.44 -20.46 14.68
N CYS A 1025 -18.68 -19.36 14.58
CA CYS A 1025 -17.56 -19.07 15.48
C CYS A 1025 -17.98 -19.15 16.95
N ARG A 1026 -18.96 -18.33 17.35
CA ARG A 1026 -19.36 -18.21 18.74
C ARG A 1026 -19.94 -19.49 19.32
N PHE A 1027 -20.87 -20.14 18.61
CA PHE A 1027 -21.53 -21.33 19.15
C PHE A 1027 -20.58 -22.53 19.23
N MET A 1028 -19.70 -22.71 18.24
CA MET A 1028 -18.73 -23.81 18.31
C MET A 1028 -17.70 -23.58 19.41
N ASP A 1029 -17.21 -22.33 19.54
CA ASP A 1029 -16.33 -21.90 20.64
C ASP A 1029 -16.95 -22.21 22.00
N ASP A 1030 -18.14 -21.66 22.29
CA ASP A 1030 -18.82 -21.85 23.57
C ASP A 1030 -19.14 -23.33 23.86
N ILE A 1031 -19.34 -24.19 22.85
CA ILE A 1031 -19.57 -25.63 23.05
C ILE A 1031 -18.32 -26.33 23.56
N VAL A 1032 -17.15 -26.02 23.00
CA VAL A 1032 -15.90 -26.74 23.31
C VAL A 1032 -15.08 -26.07 24.41
N SER A 1033 -15.22 -24.75 24.61
CA SER A 1033 -14.53 -24.00 25.65
C SER A 1033 -15.23 -24.06 27.00
N ASN A 1034 -16.52 -24.43 27.04
CA ASN A 1034 -17.37 -24.34 28.24
C ASN A 1034 -16.70 -24.89 29.52
N GLU A 1035 -16.15 -26.11 29.46
CA GLU A 1035 -15.57 -26.74 30.65
C GLU A 1035 -14.29 -26.05 31.11
N PHE A 1036 -13.43 -25.65 30.17
CA PHE A 1036 -12.18 -24.93 30.44
C PHE A 1036 -12.46 -23.54 31.04
N GLU A 1037 -13.46 -22.83 30.51
CA GLU A 1037 -13.86 -21.51 31.03
C GLU A 1037 -14.37 -21.59 32.47
N HIS A 1038 -15.03 -22.69 32.87
CA HIS A 1038 -15.48 -22.91 34.24
C HIS A 1038 -14.34 -23.22 35.22
N GLU A 1039 -13.12 -23.53 34.74
CA GLU A 1039 -11.95 -23.68 35.61
C GLU A 1039 -11.48 -22.34 36.20
N ARG A 1040 -11.95 -21.21 35.64
CA ARG A 1040 -11.66 -19.84 36.10
C ARG A 1040 -12.95 -19.02 36.28
N GLU A 1041 -12.85 -17.86 36.93
CA GLU A 1041 -13.97 -16.91 36.94
C GLU A 1041 -14.08 -16.32 35.52
N HIS A 1042 -15.10 -16.72 34.77
CA HIS A 1042 -15.34 -16.35 33.37
C HIS A 1042 -16.78 -15.85 33.14
N VAL A 1043 -17.00 -15.13 32.04
CA VAL A 1043 -18.34 -14.71 31.64
C VAL A 1043 -19.21 -15.94 31.36
N THR A 1044 -20.49 -15.85 31.68
CA THR A 1044 -21.44 -16.94 31.44
C THR A 1044 -21.59 -17.19 29.93
N SER A 1045 -21.40 -18.42 29.47
CA SER A 1045 -21.48 -18.77 28.04
C SER A 1045 -22.93 -18.82 27.56
N ILE A 1046 -23.13 -18.93 26.24
CA ILE A 1046 -24.47 -19.12 25.68
C ILE A 1046 -25.17 -20.36 26.21
N ILE A 1047 -24.44 -21.41 26.60
CA ILE A 1047 -25.02 -22.66 27.13
C ILE A 1047 -25.79 -22.38 28.41
N GLU A 1048 -25.17 -21.72 29.38
CA GLU A 1048 -25.83 -21.40 30.65
C GLU A 1048 -26.94 -20.37 30.44
N CYS A 1049 -26.75 -19.39 29.55
CA CYS A 1049 -27.79 -18.43 29.21
C CYS A 1049 -29.04 -19.14 28.65
N TYR A 1050 -28.84 -20.10 27.74
CA TYR A 1050 -29.90 -20.91 27.15
C TYR A 1050 -30.57 -21.83 28.17
N MET A 1051 -29.78 -22.54 28.99
CA MET A 1051 -30.28 -23.38 30.08
C MET A 1051 -31.17 -22.59 31.04
N ARG A 1052 -30.75 -21.38 31.41
CA ARG A 1052 -31.52 -20.51 32.30
C ARG A 1052 -32.80 -19.99 31.65
N ASP A 1053 -32.71 -19.49 30.41
CA ASP A 1053 -33.84 -18.83 29.75
C ASP A 1053 -34.90 -19.83 29.28
N CYS A 1054 -34.50 -21.04 28.89
CA CYS A 1054 -35.37 -22.08 28.37
C CYS A 1054 -35.68 -23.20 29.38
N GLY A 1055 -34.97 -23.26 30.52
CA GLY A 1055 -35.19 -24.27 31.55
C GLY A 1055 -34.82 -25.69 31.12
N VAL A 1056 -33.78 -25.85 30.30
CA VAL A 1056 -33.36 -27.12 29.68
C VAL A 1056 -32.05 -27.65 30.28
N SER A 1057 -31.70 -28.92 29.98
CA SER A 1057 -30.40 -29.49 30.34
C SER A 1057 -29.25 -28.91 29.50
N LYS A 1058 -28.00 -29.11 29.95
CA LYS A 1058 -26.80 -28.71 29.18
C LYS A 1058 -26.75 -29.43 27.82
N GLU A 1059 -27.09 -30.72 27.79
CA GLU A 1059 -27.14 -31.52 26.56
C GLU A 1059 -28.20 -31.00 25.58
N GLU A 1060 -29.38 -30.64 26.08
CA GLU A 1060 -30.45 -30.03 25.28
C GLU A 1060 -30.02 -28.65 24.72
N ALA A 1061 -29.33 -27.85 25.53
CA ALA A 1061 -28.77 -26.57 25.08
C ALA A 1061 -27.72 -26.75 23.98
N ILE A 1062 -26.76 -27.68 24.16
CA ILE A 1062 -25.74 -28.01 23.16
C ILE A 1062 -26.39 -28.46 21.84
N GLN A 1063 -27.43 -29.30 21.91
CA GLN A 1063 -28.15 -29.74 20.72
C GLN A 1063 -28.80 -28.58 19.96
N GLU A 1064 -29.40 -27.61 20.66
CA GLU A 1064 -29.98 -26.43 20.00
C GLU A 1064 -28.91 -25.52 19.40
N LEU A 1065 -27.77 -25.34 20.07
CA LEU A 1065 -26.64 -24.59 19.50
C LEU A 1065 -26.07 -25.25 18.25
N GLN A 1066 -25.94 -26.58 18.24
CA GLN A 1066 -25.53 -27.35 17.05
C GLN A 1066 -26.52 -27.20 15.88
N LYS A 1067 -27.81 -27.08 16.19
CA LYS A 1067 -28.84 -26.73 15.21
C LYS A 1067 -28.67 -25.30 14.70
N GLY A 1068 -28.37 -24.34 15.58
CA GLY A 1068 -28.02 -22.97 15.20
C GLY A 1068 -26.79 -22.90 14.29
N VAL A 1069 -25.75 -23.69 14.55
CA VAL A 1069 -24.58 -23.84 13.65
C VAL A 1069 -25.00 -24.42 12.30
N THR A 1070 -25.90 -25.39 12.29
CA THR A 1070 -26.44 -25.98 11.06
C THR A 1070 -27.23 -24.97 10.23
N ASP A 1071 -28.06 -24.16 10.87
CA ASP A 1071 -28.82 -23.09 10.22
C ASP A 1071 -27.89 -21.98 9.70
N ALA A 1072 -26.87 -21.59 10.46
CA ALA A 1072 -25.86 -20.65 9.99
C ALA A 1072 -25.09 -21.16 8.75
N TRP A 1073 -24.79 -22.47 8.67
CA TRP A 1073 -24.24 -23.04 7.44
C TRP A 1073 -25.19 -22.93 6.24
N LYS A 1074 -26.51 -23.11 6.46
CA LYS A 1074 -27.54 -22.91 5.41
C LYS A 1074 -27.58 -21.46 4.95
N ASP A 1075 -27.45 -20.52 5.88
CA ASP A 1075 -27.39 -19.08 5.59
C ASP A 1075 -26.15 -18.69 4.76
N ILE A 1076 -24.97 -19.24 5.09
CA ILE A 1076 -23.75 -19.03 4.29
C ILE A 1076 -23.93 -19.59 2.88
N ASN A 1077 -24.50 -20.79 2.76
CA ASN A 1077 -24.75 -21.42 1.47
C ASN A 1077 -25.69 -20.58 0.61
N GLU A 1078 -26.77 -20.04 1.19
CA GLU A 1078 -27.76 -19.21 0.51
C GLU A 1078 -27.15 -17.91 -0.03
N GLU A 1079 -26.36 -17.21 0.79
CA GLU A 1079 -25.73 -15.95 0.40
C GLU A 1079 -24.65 -16.13 -0.68
N CYS A 1080 -24.11 -17.34 -0.82
CA CYS A 1080 -23.20 -17.71 -1.91
C CYS A 1080 -23.92 -18.04 -3.24
N LEU A 1081 -25.26 -18.02 -3.30
CA LEU A 1081 -26.00 -18.24 -4.54
C LEU A 1081 -26.18 -16.95 -5.35
N LYS A 1082 -26.17 -17.09 -6.69
CA LYS A 1082 -26.31 -16.00 -7.66
C LYS A 1082 -27.79 -15.57 -7.79
N PRO A 1083 -28.07 -14.26 -7.97
CA PRO A 1083 -27.10 -13.16 -8.01
C PRO A 1083 -26.56 -12.80 -6.63
N THR A 1084 -25.24 -12.80 -6.48
CA THR A 1084 -24.58 -12.43 -5.22
C THR A 1084 -24.55 -10.91 -5.04
N LYS A 1085 -24.54 -10.44 -3.79
CA LYS A 1085 -24.46 -8.99 -3.48
C LYS A 1085 -23.09 -8.38 -3.76
N VAL A 1086 -22.04 -9.19 -3.65
CA VAL A 1086 -20.64 -8.84 -3.92
C VAL A 1086 -19.97 -9.97 -4.72
N PRO A 1087 -18.81 -9.73 -5.35
CA PRO A 1087 -18.04 -10.78 -6.02
C PRO A 1087 -17.76 -11.99 -5.10
N MET A 1088 -17.83 -13.21 -5.66
CA MET A 1088 -17.68 -14.47 -4.90
C MET A 1088 -16.40 -14.52 -4.06
N LEU A 1089 -15.30 -13.98 -4.58
CA LEU A 1089 -14.01 -13.94 -3.88
C LEU A 1089 -14.07 -13.30 -2.48
N PHE A 1090 -15.01 -12.37 -2.23
CA PHE A 1090 -15.21 -11.74 -0.92
C PHE A 1090 -16.01 -12.65 0.02
N LEU A 1091 -17.05 -13.31 -0.50
CA LEU A 1091 -17.85 -14.31 0.24
C LEU A 1091 -16.99 -15.50 0.63
N THR A 1092 -16.09 -15.93 -0.24
CA THR A 1092 -15.13 -17.02 0.02
C THR A 1092 -14.27 -16.76 1.26
N ARG A 1093 -13.89 -15.51 1.54
CA ARG A 1093 -13.11 -15.20 2.75
C ARG A 1093 -13.93 -15.43 4.02
N VAL A 1094 -15.21 -15.04 4.00
CA VAL A 1094 -16.17 -15.26 5.11
C VAL A 1094 -16.44 -16.76 5.31
N LEU A 1095 -16.64 -17.48 4.21
CA LEU A 1095 -16.80 -18.93 4.18
C LEU A 1095 -15.57 -19.65 4.74
N ASN A 1096 -14.37 -19.23 4.34
CA ASN A 1096 -13.12 -19.83 4.81
C ASN A 1096 -12.87 -19.60 6.30
N MET A 1097 -13.30 -18.47 6.85
CA MET A 1097 -13.29 -18.25 8.30
C MET A 1097 -14.24 -19.21 9.05
N ALA A 1098 -15.42 -19.49 8.49
CA ALA A 1098 -16.33 -20.50 9.05
C ALA A 1098 -15.76 -21.93 8.96
N ARG A 1099 -15.10 -22.26 7.83
CA ARG A 1099 -14.38 -23.54 7.65
C ARG A 1099 -13.28 -23.74 8.68
N PHE A 1100 -12.55 -22.67 9.01
CA PHE A 1100 -11.51 -22.76 10.04
C PHE A 1100 -12.10 -23.14 11.40
N ILE A 1101 -13.21 -22.53 11.81
CA ILE A 1101 -13.90 -22.89 13.05
C ILE A 1101 -14.40 -24.33 13.00
N ASP A 1102 -15.06 -24.74 11.91
CA ASP A 1102 -15.60 -26.11 11.80
C ASP A 1102 -14.50 -27.17 11.92
N VAL A 1103 -13.29 -26.88 11.43
CA VAL A 1103 -12.15 -27.79 11.55
C VAL A 1103 -11.48 -27.68 12.93
N MET A 1104 -11.21 -26.49 13.44
CA MET A 1104 -10.38 -26.28 14.63
C MET A 1104 -11.13 -26.26 15.95
N TYR A 1105 -12.46 -26.16 15.93
CA TYR A 1105 -13.31 -26.15 17.13
C TYR A 1105 -14.34 -27.27 17.09
N LYS A 1106 -14.09 -28.31 16.28
CA LYS A 1106 -15.04 -29.42 16.12
C LYS A 1106 -15.19 -30.27 17.38
N ASP A 1107 -14.05 -30.56 17.98
CA ASP A 1107 -13.90 -31.54 19.06
C ASP A 1107 -13.30 -30.88 20.32
N GLU A 1108 -12.45 -29.88 20.15
CA GLU A 1108 -11.76 -29.13 21.21
C GLU A 1108 -11.41 -27.73 20.70
N ASP A 1109 -11.14 -26.76 21.60
CA ASP A 1109 -10.49 -25.49 21.22
C ASP A 1109 -9.02 -25.76 20.87
N CYS A 1110 -8.78 -26.00 19.58
CA CYS A 1110 -7.44 -26.30 19.08
C CYS A 1110 -6.54 -25.06 19.02
N TYR A 1111 -7.05 -23.84 19.21
CA TYR A 1111 -6.23 -22.63 19.26
C TYR A 1111 -5.58 -22.49 20.64
N THR A 1112 -6.37 -22.59 21.71
CA THR A 1112 -5.86 -22.57 23.08
C THR A 1112 -5.06 -23.84 23.39
N HIS A 1113 -5.54 -25.02 22.96
CA HIS A 1113 -4.88 -26.31 23.16
C HIS A 1113 -4.21 -26.81 21.86
N ALA A 1114 -3.09 -26.20 21.50
CA ALA A 1114 -2.48 -26.39 20.18
C ALA A 1114 -1.79 -27.75 19.97
N GLU A 1115 -1.61 -28.58 21.02
CA GLU A 1115 -0.83 -29.83 20.96
C GLU A 1115 -1.44 -30.93 20.07
N GLY A 1116 -2.76 -30.89 19.85
CA GLY A 1116 -3.52 -31.87 19.08
C GLY A 1116 -3.67 -31.52 17.59
N LYS A 1117 -4.92 -31.39 17.14
CA LYS A 1117 -5.28 -31.26 15.72
C LYS A 1117 -4.64 -30.04 15.05
N MET A 1118 -4.50 -28.92 15.77
CA MET A 1118 -3.83 -27.72 15.26
C MET A 1118 -2.38 -28.00 14.86
N LYS A 1119 -1.64 -28.70 15.74
CA LYS A 1119 -0.26 -29.10 15.46
C LYS A 1119 -0.16 -29.98 14.22
N GLU A 1120 -1.03 -30.99 14.12
CA GLU A 1120 -1.05 -31.90 12.97
C GLU A 1120 -1.33 -31.15 11.66
N CYS A 1121 -2.25 -30.17 11.68
CA CYS A 1121 -2.54 -29.33 10.53
C CYS A 1121 -1.34 -28.46 10.13
N ILE A 1122 -0.70 -27.79 11.11
CA ILE A 1122 0.50 -26.98 10.86
C ILE A 1122 1.65 -27.87 10.36
N GLN A 1123 1.81 -29.08 10.88
CA GLN A 1123 2.81 -30.02 10.37
C GLN A 1123 2.56 -30.34 8.91
N ALA A 1124 1.32 -30.70 8.56
CA ALA A 1124 0.95 -31.05 7.20
C ALA A 1124 1.10 -29.88 6.21
N LEU A 1125 0.78 -28.65 6.64
CA LEU A 1125 0.78 -27.46 5.78
C LEU A 1125 2.11 -26.73 5.73
N LEU A 1126 2.88 -26.73 6.82
CA LEU A 1126 4.07 -25.87 6.98
C LEU A 1126 5.35 -26.64 7.32
N VAL A 1127 5.34 -27.95 7.59
CA VAL A 1127 6.55 -28.71 7.98
C VAL A 1127 6.84 -29.88 7.03
N ASP A 1128 5.84 -30.68 6.70
CA ASP A 1128 6.01 -31.87 5.89
C ASP A 1128 5.88 -31.52 4.41
N LEU A 1129 6.99 -31.63 3.67
CA LEU A 1129 6.98 -31.50 2.21
C LEU A 1129 6.19 -32.65 1.58
N VAL A 1130 5.52 -32.36 0.47
CA VAL A 1130 4.92 -33.40 -0.38
C VAL A 1130 6.02 -34.05 -1.23
N PRO A 1131 6.22 -35.38 -1.19
CA PRO A 1131 7.34 -36.02 -1.91
C PRO A 1131 7.24 -35.93 -3.45
N ILE A 1132 8.33 -35.55 -4.11
CA ILE A 1132 8.47 -35.47 -5.58
C ILE A 1132 9.42 -36.61 -6.05
N ASN A 1133 8.90 -37.85 -6.09
CA ASN A 1133 9.48 -39.12 -6.62
C ASN A 1133 10.72 -39.80 -5.95
N ASN A 1134 10.58 -41.12 -5.67
CA ASN A 1134 11.61 -42.17 -5.42
C ASN A 1134 12.66 -42.01 -4.30
N MET A 1135 12.37 -41.36 -3.16
CA MET A 1135 13.09 -41.70 -1.92
C MET A 1135 12.45 -42.94 -1.26
N ARG A 1136 13.33 -43.87 -0.85
CA ARG A 1136 13.02 -45.26 -0.50
C ARG A 1136 11.85 -45.39 0.48
N LYS A 1137 10.96 -46.35 0.21
CA LYS A 1137 9.85 -46.89 1.03
C LYS A 1137 10.18 -47.29 2.49
N LYS A 1138 11.37 -46.98 3.04
CA LYS A 1138 11.83 -47.57 4.31
C LYS A 1138 11.52 -46.77 5.58
N ASP A 1139 11.10 -45.51 5.49
CA ASP A 1139 10.83 -44.69 6.68
C ASP A 1139 9.39 -44.16 6.78
N MET A 1140 8.47 -44.62 5.93
CA MET A 1140 7.07 -44.18 5.98
C MET A 1140 6.29 -44.90 7.08
N LYS A 1141 5.90 -44.17 8.14
CA LYS A 1141 4.67 -44.48 8.86
C LYS A 1141 3.49 -43.92 8.06
N PRO A 1142 2.43 -44.69 7.81
CA PRO A 1142 1.20 -44.15 7.24
C PRO A 1142 0.62 -43.09 8.18
N PHE A 1143 0.48 -41.86 7.70
CA PHE A 1143 -0.39 -40.87 8.35
C PHE A 1143 -1.85 -41.22 7.99
N ILE A 1144 -2.40 -42.18 8.72
CA ILE A 1144 -3.84 -42.45 8.73
C ILE A 1144 -4.40 -41.63 9.90
N TYR A 1145 -5.09 -40.53 9.60
CA TYR A 1145 -5.95 -39.86 10.58
C TYR A 1145 -7.02 -40.87 11.02
N ALA A 1146 -7.03 -41.22 12.30
CA ALA A 1146 -8.14 -41.90 12.96
C ALA A 1146 -9.19 -40.88 13.44
#